data_AF-A0A5S3XXB1-F1
#
_entry.id   AF-A0A5S3XXB1-F1
#
_cell.length_a   1.000
_cell.length_b   1.000
_cell.length_c   1.000
_cell.angle_alpha   90.00
_cell.angle_beta   90.00
_cell.angle_gamma   90.00
#
_symmetry.space_group_name_H-M   'P 1'
#
loop_
_entity.id
_entity.type
_entity.pdbx_description
1 polymer ?
#
loop_
_entity_poly.entity_id
_entity_poly.type
_entity_poly.pdbx_seq_one_letter_code
_entity_poly.pdbx_strand_id
1 'polypeptide(L)'
;MTTKSLKKILVANRGEIACRVMRTAKQMGLTTVAVYSDADKHAQHVKHADEAYHIGPAPSKDSYLVADKIIDVAKQAGVDCIHPGYGFLSENCDFALACEKNDIAFIGPPASSIEAMGSKTRAKEIMHQANVPLVPGYYGDNQDTDFLQAEAEKIGYPVLIKAAFGGGGKGMRVVEHAKDFISALEGAKREAKAGFGNDLVLLERYVTKPRHVEVQVFADSHGNCVYLGDRDCSLQRRHQKVIEEAPAPGLSDALRKEMGEAAVRCAQAINYRGAGTVEFLLCGDEFFFMEMNTRLQVEHPVTEMVTGVDLVNWQINIAAGESLPLSQADIQLQGHSFEARIYAEDPSNDFIPCSGHIDALFTPNESEFVRIDTGIAAGDEISPFYDPMIAKLIVHDDNREAALGRLSKALEQFHLAGFSCNVNFLHNLAKHPTFQAGAPDTHFIEDQGERLVAKNEQQSVIATVVAAYTYAHQLKGESSSPWQQLTGFMLNSDAKTTIPFVDLNVHAVKTSEGFKINLDGVDYTTSGNVENGLANLVVNGEKVVAHINQTNSHITVMYKAQQTVLELIDKHYISEHESDALPLAAPLNGTVVKHLVEVGSTVAKGDAVVIIEAMKMEYTLNAPHDGVLTSYCFAEGELVSHGDMLAIVEEPEA
;
A
#
# COMPACT_ATOMS: atom_id res chain seq x y z
N MET A 1 -33.25 3.01 -22.39
CA MET A 1 -32.89 4.19 -21.57
C MET A 1 -32.25 5.22 -22.48
N THR A 2 -32.61 6.50 -22.36
CA THR A 2 -31.99 7.58 -23.14
C THR A 2 -30.55 7.78 -22.70
N THR A 3 -29.60 7.80 -23.63
CA THR A 3 -28.19 8.10 -23.36
C THR A 3 -28.09 9.47 -22.66
N LYS A 4 -27.48 9.50 -21.47
CA LYS A 4 -27.29 10.73 -20.71
C LYS A 4 -25.93 11.29 -21.11
N SER A 5 -25.89 12.48 -21.72
CA SER A 5 -24.63 13.15 -22.03
C SER A 5 -23.97 13.58 -20.71
N LEU A 6 -22.96 12.83 -20.27
CA LEU A 6 -22.13 13.19 -19.11
C LEU A 6 -21.08 14.21 -19.56
N LYS A 7 -21.02 15.36 -18.89
CA LYS A 7 -20.08 16.45 -19.19
C LYS A 7 -19.24 16.85 -18.00
N LYS A 8 -19.76 16.68 -16.78
CA LYS A 8 -19.10 17.06 -15.55
C LYS A 8 -19.14 15.93 -14.53
N ILE A 9 -17.95 15.54 -14.04
CA ILE A 9 -17.74 14.38 -13.16
C ILE A 9 -17.14 14.83 -11.85
N LEU A 10 -17.76 14.43 -10.74
CA LEU A 10 -17.14 14.55 -9.41
C LEU A 10 -16.43 13.25 -9.06
N VAL A 11 -15.19 13.35 -8.60
CA VAL A 11 -14.45 12.20 -8.09
C VAL A 11 -14.50 12.21 -6.57
N ALA A 12 -15.29 11.30 -6.00
CA ALA A 12 -15.52 11.19 -4.55
C ALA A 12 -14.40 10.38 -3.87
N ASN A 13 -13.16 10.76 -4.13
CA ASN A 13 -11.96 10.09 -3.62
C ASN A 13 -10.76 11.07 -3.59
N ARG A 14 -9.59 10.58 -3.19
CA ARG A 14 -8.34 11.33 -3.06
C ARG A 14 -7.15 10.55 -3.63
N GLY A 15 -5.96 11.16 -3.58
CA GLY A 15 -4.71 10.48 -3.89
C GLY A 15 -4.61 10.01 -5.33
N GLU A 16 -3.89 8.90 -5.56
CA GLU A 16 -3.57 8.43 -6.92
C GLU A 16 -4.83 8.13 -7.74
N ILE A 17 -5.84 7.50 -7.14
CA ILE A 17 -7.05 7.10 -7.87
C ILE A 17 -7.85 8.30 -8.34
N ALA A 18 -7.87 9.39 -7.57
CA ALA A 18 -8.52 10.61 -7.99
C ALA A 18 -7.82 11.21 -9.22
N CYS A 19 -6.47 11.26 -9.21
CA CYS A 19 -5.69 11.66 -10.36
C CYS A 19 -5.91 10.73 -11.57
N ARG A 20 -5.91 9.41 -11.37
CA ARG A 20 -6.14 8.38 -12.40
C ARG A 20 -7.49 8.57 -13.10
N VAL A 21 -8.56 8.78 -12.33
CA VAL A 21 -9.90 8.98 -12.89
C VAL A 21 -10.01 10.31 -13.63
N MET A 22 -9.48 11.39 -13.05
CA MET A 22 -9.51 12.72 -13.67
C MET A 22 -8.70 12.74 -14.97
N ARG A 23 -7.57 12.03 -15.05
CA ARG A 23 -6.77 11.91 -16.27
C ARG A 23 -7.60 11.38 -17.43
N THR A 24 -8.31 10.27 -17.25
CA THR A 24 -9.20 9.71 -18.28
C THR A 24 -10.38 10.63 -18.56
N ALA A 25 -11.02 11.18 -17.54
CA ALA A 25 -12.14 12.10 -17.74
C ALA A 25 -11.76 13.33 -18.58
N LYS A 26 -10.58 13.91 -18.34
CA LYS A 26 -10.06 15.04 -19.14
C LYS A 26 -9.73 14.63 -20.57
N GLN A 27 -9.14 13.44 -20.79
CA GLN A 27 -8.90 12.91 -22.13
C GLN A 27 -10.21 12.70 -22.91
N MET A 28 -11.30 12.36 -22.22
CA MET A 28 -12.65 12.26 -22.78
C MET A 28 -13.35 13.63 -22.94
N GLY A 29 -12.75 14.72 -22.46
CA GLY A 29 -13.31 16.07 -22.56
C GLY A 29 -14.34 16.44 -21.49
N LEU A 30 -14.40 15.70 -20.37
CA LEU A 30 -15.26 16.04 -19.23
C LEU A 30 -14.58 17.09 -18.33
N THR A 31 -15.41 17.94 -17.71
CA THR A 31 -14.99 18.82 -16.61
C THR A 31 -14.88 18.02 -15.32
N THR A 32 -13.75 18.14 -14.63
CA THR A 32 -13.44 17.35 -13.42
C THR A 32 -13.59 18.14 -12.14
N VAL A 33 -14.26 17.54 -11.14
CA VAL A 33 -14.46 18.13 -9.82
C VAL A 33 -13.82 17.23 -8.74
N ALA A 34 -12.91 17.80 -7.96
CA ALA A 34 -12.35 17.17 -6.77
C ALA A 34 -13.11 17.55 -5.49
N VAL A 35 -13.04 16.68 -4.50
CA VAL A 35 -13.34 17.01 -3.10
C VAL A 35 -12.08 16.87 -2.23
N TYR A 36 -11.96 17.69 -1.20
CA TYR A 36 -10.79 17.66 -0.31
C TYR A 36 -11.10 17.96 1.14
N SER A 37 -10.36 17.30 2.03
CA SER A 37 -10.30 17.59 3.46
C SER A 37 -9.31 18.71 3.78
N ASP A 38 -9.29 19.19 5.03
CA ASP A 38 -8.26 20.14 5.49
C ASP A 38 -6.81 19.66 5.20
N ALA A 39 -6.53 18.37 5.37
CA ALA A 39 -5.20 17.79 5.11
C ALA A 39 -4.86 17.70 3.61
N ASP A 40 -5.86 17.61 2.73
CA ASP A 40 -5.67 17.44 1.28
C ASP A 40 -5.73 18.76 0.50
N LYS A 41 -5.81 19.91 1.17
CA LYS A 41 -5.92 21.23 0.53
C LYS A 41 -4.87 21.49 -0.56
N HIS A 42 -3.68 20.90 -0.40
CA HIS A 42 -2.56 21.03 -1.33
C HIS A 42 -2.23 19.73 -2.09
N ALA A 43 -3.09 18.71 -2.00
CA ALA A 43 -2.87 17.42 -2.65
C ALA A 43 -2.90 17.53 -4.19
N GLN A 44 -2.29 16.56 -4.87
CA GLN A 44 -2.17 16.59 -6.33
C GLN A 44 -3.51 16.50 -7.05
N HIS A 45 -4.48 15.72 -6.55
CA HIS A 45 -5.79 15.61 -7.19
C HIS A 45 -6.59 16.92 -7.13
N VAL A 46 -6.36 17.74 -6.10
CA VAL A 46 -6.94 19.10 -5.99
C VAL A 46 -6.32 20.03 -7.02
N LYS A 47 -4.99 19.98 -7.17
CA LYS A 47 -4.26 20.76 -8.20
C LYS A 47 -4.63 20.32 -9.62
N HIS A 48 -4.96 19.04 -9.79
CA HIS A 48 -5.24 18.45 -11.10
C HIS A 48 -6.68 18.69 -11.56
N ALA A 49 -7.66 18.83 -10.66
CA ALA A 49 -9.06 19.04 -11.02
C ALA A 49 -9.32 20.44 -11.60
N ASP A 50 -10.40 20.58 -12.37
CA ASP A 50 -10.83 21.88 -12.89
C ASP A 50 -11.58 22.70 -11.81
N GLU A 51 -12.25 22.02 -10.89
CA GLU A 51 -12.86 22.60 -9.69
C GLU A 51 -12.56 21.73 -8.47
N ALA A 52 -12.48 22.33 -7.28
CA ALA A 52 -12.27 21.61 -6.04
C ALA A 52 -13.06 22.20 -4.87
N TYR A 53 -13.69 21.35 -4.07
CA TYR A 53 -14.57 21.76 -2.98
C TYR A 53 -14.15 21.13 -1.64
N HIS A 54 -14.15 21.94 -0.60
CA HIS A 54 -13.80 21.52 0.75
C HIS A 54 -14.96 20.74 1.40
N ILE A 55 -14.65 19.58 2.00
CA ILE A 55 -15.64 18.68 2.63
C ILE A 55 -15.41 18.48 4.14
N GLY A 56 -14.47 19.21 4.75
CA GLY A 56 -14.32 19.27 6.20
C GLY A 56 -12.98 18.74 6.73
N PRO A 57 -12.93 18.38 8.03
CA PRO A 57 -11.70 18.03 8.72
C PRO A 57 -10.94 16.85 8.11
N ALA A 58 -9.66 16.73 8.49
CA ALA A 58 -8.76 15.71 7.98
C ALA A 58 -9.21 14.24 8.22
N PRO A 59 -9.82 13.85 9.36
CA PRO A 59 -10.28 12.47 9.52
C PRO A 59 -11.33 12.07 8.47
N SER A 60 -11.11 10.92 7.82
CA SER A 60 -12.00 10.43 6.75
C SER A 60 -13.45 10.26 7.19
N LYS A 61 -13.68 9.89 8.46
CA LYS A 61 -15.02 9.74 9.08
C LYS A 61 -15.83 11.04 9.10
N ASP A 62 -15.12 12.17 9.13
CA ASP A 62 -15.70 13.51 9.20
C ASP A 62 -15.66 14.23 7.84
N SER A 63 -15.07 13.61 6.81
CA SER A 63 -14.92 14.15 5.44
C SER A 63 -15.36 13.15 4.36
N TYR A 64 -14.44 12.36 3.80
CA TYR A 64 -14.67 11.50 2.62
C TYR A 64 -15.73 10.40 2.82
N LEU A 65 -16.01 10.00 4.06
CA LEU A 65 -17.05 9.02 4.40
C LEU A 65 -18.41 9.66 4.68
N VAL A 66 -18.52 10.99 4.65
CA VAL A 66 -19.79 11.70 4.91
C VAL A 66 -20.55 11.90 3.60
N ALA A 67 -21.37 10.91 3.25
CA ALA A 67 -22.17 10.88 2.01
C ALA A 67 -22.92 12.20 1.72
N ASP A 68 -23.59 12.77 2.74
CA ASP A 68 -24.38 14.00 2.59
C ASP A 68 -23.54 15.17 2.07
N LYS A 69 -22.31 15.34 2.58
CA LYS A 69 -21.40 16.41 2.13
C LYS A 69 -21.01 16.24 0.67
N ILE A 70 -20.75 15.01 0.24
CA ILE A 70 -20.40 14.72 -1.16
C ILE A 70 -21.57 15.02 -2.09
N ILE A 71 -22.79 14.62 -1.70
CA ILE A 71 -24.01 14.90 -2.46
C ILE A 71 -24.30 16.40 -2.54
N ASP A 72 -24.11 17.14 -1.44
CA ASP A 72 -24.30 18.59 -1.40
C ASP A 72 -23.32 19.32 -2.33
N VAL A 73 -22.04 18.91 -2.32
CA VAL A 73 -21.04 19.43 -3.28
C VAL A 73 -21.42 19.07 -4.71
N ALA A 74 -21.84 17.84 -4.97
CA ALA A 74 -22.24 17.39 -6.31
C ALA A 74 -23.39 18.24 -6.87
N LYS A 75 -24.38 18.57 -6.03
CA LYS A 75 -25.49 19.49 -6.37
C LYS A 75 -25.01 20.90 -6.60
N GLN A 76 -24.17 21.44 -5.70
CA GLN A 76 -23.62 22.79 -5.80
C GLN A 76 -22.82 22.98 -7.09
N ALA A 77 -21.97 22.00 -7.42
CA ALA A 77 -21.15 22.01 -8.62
C ALA A 77 -21.94 21.67 -9.90
N GLY A 78 -23.15 21.14 -9.77
CA GLY A 78 -24.00 20.73 -10.90
C GLY A 78 -23.38 19.61 -11.73
N VAL A 79 -22.87 18.57 -11.07
CA VAL A 79 -22.23 17.43 -11.76
C VAL A 79 -23.27 16.44 -12.31
N ASP A 80 -22.95 15.78 -13.41
CA ASP A 80 -23.82 14.79 -14.04
C ASP A 80 -23.66 13.41 -13.42
N CYS A 81 -22.45 13.13 -12.91
CA CYS A 81 -22.05 11.84 -12.38
C CYS A 81 -21.01 11.95 -11.25
N ILE A 82 -20.96 10.91 -10.41
CA ILE A 82 -19.94 10.72 -9.38
C ILE A 82 -19.18 9.43 -9.65
N HIS A 83 -17.85 9.52 -9.67
CA HIS A 83 -16.97 8.35 -9.65
C HIS A 83 -16.42 8.15 -8.24
N PRO A 84 -16.71 7.03 -7.57
CA PRO A 84 -16.27 6.82 -6.19
C PRO A 84 -14.82 6.32 -6.10
N GLY A 85 -14.23 5.84 -7.20
CA GLY A 85 -12.91 5.20 -7.16
C GLY A 85 -12.99 3.85 -6.46
N TYR A 86 -12.10 3.61 -5.51
CA TYR A 86 -12.11 2.44 -4.64
C TYR A 86 -11.97 2.85 -3.16
N GLY A 87 -12.40 1.98 -2.24
CA GLY A 87 -12.53 2.34 -0.83
C GLY A 87 -13.57 3.44 -0.59
N PHE A 88 -13.56 4.06 0.58
CA PHE A 88 -14.52 5.08 0.99
C PHE A 88 -15.98 4.68 0.74
N LEU A 89 -16.69 5.42 -0.13
CA LEU A 89 -18.11 5.22 -0.43
C LEU A 89 -18.36 4.36 -1.68
N SER A 90 -17.33 3.76 -2.28
CA SER A 90 -17.46 2.97 -3.52
C SER A 90 -18.32 1.73 -3.39
N GLU A 91 -18.40 1.14 -2.20
CA GLU A 91 -19.20 -0.05 -1.90
C GLU A 91 -20.33 0.28 -0.90
N ASN A 92 -20.72 1.55 -0.80
CA ASN A 92 -21.78 2.00 0.08
C ASN A 92 -23.13 2.04 -0.68
N CYS A 93 -24.02 1.11 -0.32
CA CYS A 93 -25.36 0.99 -0.92
C CYS A 93 -26.18 2.28 -0.77
N ASP A 94 -26.19 2.89 0.42
CA ASP A 94 -26.95 4.10 0.70
C ASP A 94 -26.45 5.30 -0.12
N PHE A 95 -25.14 5.39 -0.36
CA PHE A 95 -24.55 6.44 -1.19
C PHE A 95 -24.93 6.28 -2.67
N ALA A 96 -24.91 5.06 -3.21
CA ALA A 96 -25.39 4.79 -4.56
C ALA A 96 -26.87 5.19 -4.72
N LEU A 97 -27.72 4.81 -3.76
CA LEU A 97 -29.14 5.24 -3.72
C LEU A 97 -29.29 6.76 -3.60
N ALA A 98 -28.43 7.41 -2.81
CA ALA A 98 -28.46 8.86 -2.66
C ALA A 98 -28.09 9.57 -3.97
N CYS A 99 -27.13 9.04 -4.74
CA CYS A 99 -26.83 9.58 -6.08
C CYS A 99 -28.06 9.48 -6.99
N GLU A 100 -28.71 8.32 -7.06
CA GLU A 100 -29.90 8.10 -7.89
C GLU A 100 -31.08 9.02 -7.50
N LYS A 101 -31.33 9.18 -6.19
CA LYS A 101 -32.38 10.08 -5.67
C LYS A 101 -32.17 11.55 -6.01
N ASN A 102 -30.95 11.94 -6.36
CA ASN A 102 -30.57 13.30 -6.70
C ASN A 102 -30.24 13.48 -8.19
N ASP A 103 -30.67 12.54 -9.04
CA ASP A 103 -30.45 12.54 -10.49
C ASP A 103 -28.96 12.61 -10.91
N ILE A 104 -28.06 12.12 -10.06
CA ILE A 104 -26.62 12.03 -10.31
C ILE A 104 -26.27 10.59 -10.67
N ALA A 105 -25.62 10.37 -11.81
CA ALA A 105 -25.23 9.02 -12.21
C ALA A 105 -24.08 8.50 -11.34
N PHE A 106 -24.30 7.41 -10.62
CA PHE A 106 -23.26 6.71 -9.89
C PHE A 106 -22.45 5.84 -10.86
N ILE A 107 -21.16 6.13 -11.03
CA ILE A 107 -20.26 5.35 -11.89
C ILE A 107 -19.82 4.10 -11.12
N GLY A 108 -20.67 3.09 -11.18
CA GLY A 108 -20.51 1.82 -10.48
C GLY A 108 -21.76 0.95 -10.61
N PRO A 109 -21.78 -0.20 -9.92
CA PRO A 109 -22.94 -1.07 -9.89
C PRO A 109 -24.15 -0.42 -9.22
N PRO A 110 -25.37 -0.88 -9.50
CA PRO A 110 -26.55 -0.38 -8.81
C PRO A 110 -26.54 -0.81 -7.35
N ALA A 111 -27.23 -0.05 -6.50
CA ALA A 111 -27.27 -0.27 -5.05
C ALA A 111 -27.69 -1.71 -4.66
N SER A 112 -28.63 -2.30 -5.40
CA SER A 112 -29.07 -3.69 -5.18
C SER A 112 -27.96 -4.72 -5.37
N SER A 113 -27.04 -4.49 -6.31
CA SER A 113 -25.90 -5.40 -6.54
C SER A 113 -24.85 -5.26 -5.44
N ILE A 114 -24.62 -4.04 -4.95
CA ILE A 114 -23.74 -3.76 -3.80
C ILE A 114 -24.29 -4.45 -2.55
N GLU A 115 -25.58 -4.28 -2.26
CA GLU A 115 -26.25 -4.93 -1.13
C GLU A 115 -26.19 -6.46 -1.20
N ALA A 116 -26.42 -7.03 -2.40
CA ALA A 116 -26.38 -8.47 -2.62
C ALA A 116 -25.01 -9.10 -2.27
N MET A 117 -23.92 -8.35 -2.42
CA MET A 117 -22.55 -8.79 -2.11
C MET A 117 -22.05 -8.34 -0.74
N GLY A 118 -22.79 -7.49 -0.02
CA GLY A 118 -22.38 -6.97 1.30
C GLY A 118 -22.40 -8.00 2.44
N SER A 119 -23.14 -9.10 2.29
CA SER A 119 -23.21 -10.21 3.27
C SER A 119 -22.62 -11.49 2.70
N LYS A 120 -21.66 -12.10 3.40
CA LYS A 120 -21.00 -13.36 2.97
C LYS A 120 -21.98 -14.50 2.77
N THR A 121 -22.93 -14.67 3.69
CA THR A 121 -23.94 -15.73 3.58
C THR A 121 -24.82 -15.50 2.35
N ARG A 122 -25.30 -14.26 2.17
CA ARG A 122 -26.16 -13.92 1.05
C ARG A 122 -25.46 -14.04 -0.30
N ALA A 123 -24.22 -13.57 -0.38
CA ALA A 123 -23.38 -13.70 -1.57
C ALA A 123 -23.20 -15.18 -1.94
N LYS A 124 -22.86 -16.04 -0.98
CA LYS A 124 -22.69 -17.48 -1.21
C LYS A 124 -23.97 -18.17 -1.68
N GLU A 125 -25.13 -17.85 -1.11
CA GLU A 125 -26.42 -18.40 -1.58
C GLU A 125 -26.67 -18.07 -3.06
N ILE A 126 -26.47 -16.80 -3.44
CA ILE A 126 -26.64 -16.34 -4.82
C ILE A 126 -25.64 -17.06 -5.74
N MET A 127 -24.38 -17.16 -5.32
CA MET A 127 -23.33 -17.84 -6.08
C MET A 127 -23.58 -19.34 -6.25
N HIS A 128 -24.13 -19.99 -5.23
CA HIS A 128 -24.55 -21.39 -5.31
C HIS A 128 -25.65 -21.57 -6.38
N GLN A 129 -26.67 -20.70 -6.36
CA GLN A 129 -27.75 -20.71 -7.35
C GLN A 129 -27.26 -20.39 -8.77
N ALA A 130 -26.21 -19.59 -8.89
CA ALA A 130 -25.57 -19.21 -10.16
C ALA A 130 -24.58 -20.27 -10.70
N ASN A 131 -24.45 -21.43 -10.04
CA ASN A 131 -23.47 -22.47 -10.38
C ASN A 131 -22.03 -21.91 -10.43
N VAL A 132 -21.67 -21.11 -9.43
CA VAL A 132 -20.29 -20.67 -9.19
C VAL A 132 -19.67 -21.61 -8.14
N PRO A 133 -18.47 -22.16 -8.38
CA PRO A 133 -17.82 -23.05 -7.41
C PRO A 133 -17.62 -22.37 -6.05
N LEU A 134 -18.06 -23.00 -4.98
CA LEU A 134 -17.87 -22.54 -3.60
C LEU A 134 -16.97 -23.50 -2.85
N VAL A 135 -16.24 -22.98 -1.87
CA VAL A 135 -15.48 -23.83 -0.94
C VAL A 135 -16.47 -24.78 -0.25
N PRO A 136 -16.20 -26.11 -0.22
CA PRO A 136 -17.03 -27.03 0.54
C PRO A 136 -17.13 -26.57 2.00
N GLY A 137 -18.35 -26.48 2.52
CA GLY A 137 -18.57 -25.84 3.80
C GLY A 137 -20.02 -25.87 4.27
N TYR A 138 -20.23 -25.41 5.51
CA TYR A 138 -21.54 -25.21 6.12
C TYR A 138 -21.80 -23.72 6.31
N TYR A 139 -22.97 -23.28 5.81
CA TYR A 139 -23.38 -21.87 5.77
C TYR A 139 -24.78 -21.61 6.33
N GLY A 140 -25.38 -22.59 7.02
CA GLY A 140 -26.74 -22.48 7.53
C GLY A 140 -26.83 -21.81 8.91
N ASP A 141 -28.06 -21.59 9.34
CA ASP A 141 -28.38 -20.88 10.58
C ASP A 141 -28.26 -21.75 11.84
N ASN A 142 -28.06 -23.07 11.72
CA ASN A 142 -27.90 -23.93 12.89
C ASN A 142 -26.51 -23.76 13.50
N GLN A 143 -26.47 -23.20 14.71
CA GLN A 143 -25.23 -22.87 15.43
C GLN A 143 -24.98 -23.77 16.63
N ASP A 144 -25.71 -24.89 16.76
CA ASP A 144 -25.49 -25.89 17.80
C ASP A 144 -24.09 -26.50 17.70
N THR A 145 -23.38 -26.53 18.82
CA THR A 145 -21.97 -26.96 18.87
C THR A 145 -21.75 -28.37 18.34
N ASP A 146 -22.56 -29.35 18.77
CA ASP A 146 -22.46 -30.74 18.32
C ASP A 146 -22.77 -30.88 16.82
N PHE A 147 -23.71 -30.09 16.31
CA PHE A 147 -24.06 -30.07 14.90
C PHE A 147 -22.91 -29.51 14.05
N LEU A 148 -22.35 -28.38 14.46
CA LEU A 148 -21.19 -27.77 13.79
C LEU A 148 -19.97 -28.71 13.79
N GLN A 149 -19.75 -29.46 14.87
CA GLN A 149 -18.69 -30.47 14.92
C GLN A 149 -18.94 -31.59 13.92
N ALA A 150 -20.17 -32.11 13.84
CA ALA A 150 -20.53 -33.13 12.85
C ALA A 150 -20.40 -32.61 11.40
N GLU A 151 -20.71 -31.34 11.13
CA GLU A 151 -20.46 -30.72 9.82
C GLU A 151 -18.97 -30.58 9.52
N ALA A 152 -18.15 -30.20 10.50
CA ALA A 152 -16.69 -30.16 10.33
C ALA A 152 -16.10 -31.55 10.02
N GLU A 153 -16.61 -32.61 10.64
CA GLU A 153 -16.23 -34.00 10.34
C GLU A 153 -16.64 -34.42 8.92
N LYS A 154 -17.80 -33.96 8.42
CA LYS A 154 -18.23 -34.22 7.03
C LYS A 154 -17.39 -33.48 6.00
N ILE A 155 -17.00 -32.22 6.29
CA ILE A 155 -16.12 -31.42 5.43
C ILE A 155 -14.72 -32.05 5.37
N GLY A 156 -14.23 -32.54 6.51
CA GLY A 156 -12.90 -33.12 6.67
C GLY A 156 -11.87 -32.07 7.07
N TYR A 157 -11.01 -32.42 8.03
CA TYR A 157 -9.95 -31.55 8.54
C TYR A 157 -8.74 -31.48 7.59
N PRO A 158 -8.04 -30.34 7.47
CA PRO A 158 -8.26 -29.10 8.23
C PRO A 158 -9.49 -28.29 7.79
N VAL A 159 -10.20 -27.71 8.77
CA VAL A 159 -11.40 -26.87 8.59
C VAL A 159 -11.11 -25.45 9.09
N LEU A 160 -11.68 -24.46 8.43
CA LEU A 160 -11.61 -23.05 8.78
C LEU A 160 -12.95 -22.60 9.35
N ILE A 161 -12.94 -22.11 10.58
CA ILE A 161 -14.08 -21.44 11.20
C ILE A 161 -13.98 -19.95 10.85
N LYS A 162 -15.04 -19.35 10.31
CA LYS A 162 -15.10 -17.92 9.98
C LYS A 162 -16.31 -17.27 10.64
N ALA A 163 -16.17 -16.03 11.09
CA ALA A 163 -17.33 -15.19 11.40
C ALA A 163 -18.16 -14.94 10.12
N ALA A 164 -19.48 -15.02 10.23
CA ALA A 164 -20.39 -14.77 9.10
C ALA A 164 -20.45 -13.29 8.71
N PHE A 165 -20.22 -12.40 9.68
CA PHE A 165 -20.17 -10.95 9.52
C PHE A 165 -18.74 -10.45 9.74
N GLY A 166 -18.36 -9.40 9.02
CA GLY A 166 -17.03 -8.78 9.11
C GLY A 166 -16.02 -9.23 8.03
N GLY A 167 -14.94 -8.46 7.88
CA GLY A 167 -13.87 -8.66 6.91
C GLY A 167 -12.46 -8.64 7.53
N GLY A 168 -11.42 -8.87 6.73
CA GLY A 168 -10.02 -8.69 7.13
C GLY A 168 -9.46 -9.74 8.11
N GLY A 169 -9.87 -11.01 8.00
CA GLY A 169 -9.28 -12.12 8.77
C GLY A 169 -9.70 -12.24 10.24
N LYS A 170 -10.38 -11.23 10.81
CA LYS A 170 -10.84 -11.24 12.21
C LYS A 170 -11.90 -12.33 12.46
N GLY A 171 -11.74 -13.09 13.54
CA GLY A 171 -12.62 -14.21 13.87
C GLY A 171 -12.43 -15.47 13.02
N MET A 172 -11.28 -15.60 12.32
CA MET A 172 -10.93 -16.79 11.55
C MET A 172 -10.02 -17.72 12.35
N ARG A 173 -10.34 -19.02 12.39
CA ARG A 173 -9.51 -20.02 13.09
C ARG A 173 -9.39 -21.30 12.27
N VAL A 174 -8.16 -21.72 12.03
CA VAL A 174 -7.86 -23.02 11.41
C VAL A 174 -7.91 -24.09 12.48
N VAL A 175 -8.60 -25.19 12.19
CA VAL A 175 -8.69 -26.36 13.05
C VAL A 175 -8.11 -27.53 12.27
N GLU A 176 -6.99 -28.08 12.74
CA GLU A 176 -6.32 -29.21 12.08
C GLU A 176 -6.85 -30.57 12.53
N HIS A 177 -7.40 -30.64 13.74
CA HIS A 177 -7.84 -31.90 14.35
C HIS A 177 -9.18 -31.74 15.08
N ALA A 178 -10.00 -32.79 15.04
CA ALA A 178 -11.33 -32.81 15.65
C ALA A 178 -11.34 -32.46 17.14
N LYS A 179 -10.31 -32.88 17.88
CA LYS A 179 -10.16 -32.60 19.33
C LYS A 179 -10.08 -31.11 19.66
N ASP A 180 -9.64 -30.28 18.71
CA ASP A 180 -9.37 -28.85 18.92
C ASP A 180 -10.58 -27.99 18.49
N PHE A 181 -11.59 -28.60 17.85
CA PHE A 181 -12.72 -27.89 17.22
C PHE A 181 -13.55 -27.09 18.21
N ILE A 182 -13.94 -27.68 19.34
CA ILE A 182 -14.82 -27.03 20.32
C ILE A 182 -14.16 -25.77 20.89
N SER A 183 -12.89 -25.88 21.30
CA SER A 183 -12.13 -24.74 21.82
C SER A 183 -11.96 -23.64 20.76
N ALA A 184 -11.71 -24.01 19.51
CA ALA A 184 -11.59 -23.06 18.42
C ALA A 184 -12.92 -22.36 18.10
N LEU A 185 -14.03 -23.10 18.10
CA LEU A 185 -15.38 -22.58 17.88
C LEU A 185 -15.78 -21.54 18.94
N GLU A 186 -15.55 -21.84 20.21
CA GLU A 186 -15.82 -20.90 21.31
C GLU A 186 -14.95 -19.64 21.22
N GLY A 187 -13.69 -19.79 20.79
CA GLY A 187 -12.79 -18.68 20.49
C GLY A 187 -13.34 -17.79 19.36
N ALA A 188 -13.71 -18.40 18.23
CA ALA A 188 -14.25 -17.70 17.07
C ALA A 188 -15.56 -16.96 17.39
N LYS A 189 -16.50 -17.61 18.12
CA LYS A 189 -17.76 -16.97 18.53
C LYS A 189 -17.55 -15.77 19.45
N ARG A 190 -16.63 -15.86 20.42
CA ARG A 190 -16.29 -14.73 21.32
C ARG A 190 -15.74 -13.55 20.54
N GLU A 191 -14.83 -13.82 19.61
CA GLU A 191 -14.20 -12.80 18.78
C GLU A 191 -15.20 -12.17 17.80
N ALA A 192 -16.05 -12.98 17.16
CA ALA A 192 -17.11 -12.50 16.29
C ALA A 192 -18.12 -11.62 17.05
N LYS A 193 -18.51 -12.02 18.27
CA LYS A 193 -19.41 -11.25 19.12
C LYS A 193 -18.78 -9.93 19.58
N ALA A 194 -17.51 -9.94 19.96
CA ALA A 194 -16.78 -8.75 20.38
C ALA A 194 -16.56 -7.77 19.21
N GLY A 195 -16.25 -8.29 18.02
CA GLY A 195 -15.96 -7.48 16.83
C GLY A 195 -17.19 -6.99 16.07
N PHE A 196 -18.25 -7.81 16.00
CA PHE A 196 -19.37 -7.60 15.07
C PHE A 196 -20.75 -7.70 15.73
N GLY A 197 -20.81 -7.92 17.06
CA GLY A 197 -22.08 -8.06 17.79
C GLY A 197 -22.88 -9.31 17.43
N ASN A 198 -22.31 -10.22 16.64
CA ASN A 198 -22.97 -11.42 16.12
C ASN A 198 -22.05 -12.63 16.26
N ASP A 199 -22.55 -13.73 16.83
CA ASP A 199 -21.80 -14.97 17.07
C ASP A 199 -22.05 -16.07 16.01
N LEU A 200 -22.72 -15.74 14.91
CA LEU A 200 -22.90 -16.61 13.76
C LEU A 200 -21.55 -16.93 13.10
N VAL A 201 -21.24 -18.21 12.97
CA VAL A 201 -20.04 -18.70 12.27
C VAL A 201 -20.38 -19.58 11.07
N LEU A 202 -19.43 -19.66 10.15
CA LEU A 202 -19.43 -20.49 8.95
C LEU A 202 -18.26 -21.49 9.05
N LEU A 203 -18.43 -22.68 8.46
CA LEU A 203 -17.36 -23.69 8.37
C LEU A 203 -16.97 -23.90 6.92
N GLU A 204 -15.68 -23.93 6.62
CA GLU A 204 -15.17 -24.14 5.27
C GLU A 204 -13.99 -25.10 5.28
N ARG A 205 -13.81 -25.88 4.22
CA ARG A 205 -12.57 -26.63 4.00
C ARG A 205 -11.39 -25.66 3.98
N TYR A 206 -10.35 -25.92 4.78
CA TYR A 206 -9.14 -25.11 4.75
C TYR A 206 -8.32 -25.43 3.51
N VAL A 207 -7.96 -24.40 2.74
CA VAL A 207 -7.12 -24.51 1.54
C VAL A 207 -5.68 -24.22 1.96
N THR A 208 -4.79 -25.20 1.83
CA THR A 208 -3.45 -25.15 2.44
C THR A 208 -2.43 -24.29 1.69
N LYS A 209 -2.44 -24.33 0.36
CA LYS A 209 -1.59 -23.50 -0.50
C LYS A 209 -2.42 -22.68 -1.48
N PRO A 210 -3.26 -21.76 -0.98
CA PRO A 210 -4.12 -21.01 -1.85
C PRO A 210 -3.32 -19.95 -2.59
N ARG A 211 -3.55 -19.89 -3.90
CA ARG A 211 -3.29 -18.70 -4.70
C ARG A 211 -4.52 -17.83 -4.69
N HIS A 212 -4.32 -16.53 -4.54
CA HIS A 212 -5.38 -15.54 -4.66
C HIS A 212 -5.41 -15.09 -6.13
N VAL A 213 -6.37 -15.61 -6.90
CA VAL A 213 -6.55 -15.27 -8.31
C VAL A 213 -7.89 -14.59 -8.48
N GLU A 214 -7.92 -13.50 -9.22
CA GLU A 214 -9.12 -12.72 -9.42
C GLU A 214 -9.39 -12.45 -10.89
N VAL A 215 -10.65 -12.23 -11.24
CA VAL A 215 -11.10 -12.00 -12.62
C VAL A 215 -11.76 -10.63 -12.70
N GLN A 216 -11.26 -9.80 -13.63
CA GLN A 216 -11.89 -8.52 -13.95
C GLN A 216 -13.14 -8.77 -14.78
N VAL A 217 -14.29 -8.28 -14.32
CA VAL A 217 -15.55 -8.31 -15.08
C VAL A 217 -16.03 -6.91 -15.41
N PHE A 218 -16.79 -6.82 -16.49
CA PHE A 218 -17.47 -5.61 -16.92
C PHE A 218 -18.87 -5.95 -17.41
N ALA A 219 -19.87 -5.17 -17.02
CA ALA A 219 -21.25 -5.34 -17.47
C ALA A 219 -21.89 -4.00 -17.84
N ASP A 220 -22.72 -3.99 -18.88
CA ASP A 220 -23.49 -2.81 -19.28
C ASP A 220 -24.97 -2.88 -18.88
N SER A 221 -25.72 -1.81 -19.14
CA SER A 221 -27.16 -1.75 -18.85
C SER A 221 -28.03 -2.48 -19.88
N HIS A 222 -27.43 -3.13 -20.87
CA HIS A 222 -28.10 -3.84 -21.97
C HIS A 222 -28.03 -5.37 -21.82
N GLY A 223 -27.47 -5.85 -20.71
CA GLY A 223 -27.33 -7.27 -20.39
C GLY A 223 -26.06 -7.91 -20.93
N ASN A 224 -25.16 -7.14 -21.54
CA ASN A 224 -23.86 -7.66 -21.97
C ASN A 224 -22.91 -7.70 -20.76
N CYS A 225 -22.14 -8.78 -20.65
CA CYS A 225 -21.11 -8.92 -19.62
C CYS A 225 -19.92 -9.71 -20.18
N VAL A 226 -18.71 -9.23 -19.90
CA VAL A 226 -17.44 -9.80 -20.35
C VAL A 226 -16.43 -9.85 -19.19
N TYR A 227 -15.42 -10.71 -19.33
CA TYR A 227 -14.25 -10.73 -18.46
C TYR A 227 -12.97 -10.30 -19.21
N LEU A 228 -12.10 -9.55 -18.53
CA LEU A 228 -10.87 -8.96 -19.08
C LEU A 228 -9.60 -9.67 -18.55
N GLY A 229 -9.65 -11.00 -18.56
CA GLY A 229 -8.56 -11.83 -18.02
C GLY A 229 -8.52 -11.90 -16.50
N ASP A 230 -7.45 -12.49 -16.02
CA ASP A 230 -7.19 -12.83 -14.62
C ASP A 230 -5.95 -12.13 -14.08
N ARG A 231 -5.91 -11.95 -12.75
CA ARG A 231 -4.76 -11.42 -12.01
C ARG A 231 -4.39 -12.36 -10.88
N ASP A 232 -3.10 -12.50 -10.62
CA ASP A 232 -2.60 -13.16 -9.41
C ASP A 232 -2.19 -12.09 -8.38
N CYS A 233 -2.82 -12.15 -7.21
CA CYS A 233 -2.60 -11.26 -6.09
C CYS A 233 -2.11 -12.03 -4.85
N SER A 234 -1.49 -13.20 -5.05
CA SER A 234 -1.03 -14.07 -3.96
C SER A 234 0.08 -13.44 -3.13
N LEU A 235 0.87 -12.53 -3.71
CA LEU A 235 1.89 -11.78 -2.97
C LEU A 235 1.23 -10.71 -2.10
N GLN A 236 0.83 -11.14 -0.91
CA GLN A 236 0.21 -10.30 0.10
C GLN A 236 0.88 -10.44 1.47
N ARG A 237 0.87 -9.37 2.25
CA ARG A 237 1.37 -9.30 3.62
C ARG A 237 0.20 -9.00 4.55
N ARG A 238 -0.10 -9.85 5.53
CA ARG A 238 -1.23 -9.64 6.47
C ARG A 238 -2.54 -9.24 5.76
N HIS A 239 -2.84 -9.92 4.64
CA HIS A 239 -3.98 -9.63 3.75
C HIS A 239 -3.92 -8.31 2.95
N GLN A 240 -2.79 -7.61 2.94
CA GLN A 240 -2.53 -6.46 2.08
C GLN A 240 -1.80 -6.91 0.81
N LYS A 241 -2.38 -6.70 -0.38
CA LYS A 241 -1.73 -7.01 -1.67
C LYS A 241 -0.51 -6.10 -1.88
N VAL A 242 0.60 -6.67 -2.37
CA VAL A 242 1.91 -6.00 -2.47
C VAL A 242 2.41 -5.93 -3.92
N ILE A 243 2.45 -7.08 -4.60
CA ILE A 243 2.74 -7.19 -6.03
C ILE A 243 1.63 -8.01 -6.68
N GLU A 244 1.09 -7.49 -7.76
CA GLU A 244 0.06 -8.13 -8.56
C GLU A 244 0.57 -8.38 -9.96
N GLU A 245 0.10 -9.45 -10.60
CA GLU A 245 0.49 -9.77 -11.97
C GLU A 245 -0.68 -10.21 -12.83
N ALA A 246 -0.62 -9.87 -14.12
CA ALA A 246 -1.59 -10.27 -15.12
C ALA A 246 -0.87 -10.73 -16.41
N PRO A 247 -1.29 -11.83 -17.05
CA PRO A 247 -2.23 -12.84 -16.54
C PRO A 247 -1.64 -13.64 -15.36
N ALA A 248 -2.47 -14.36 -14.59
CA ALA A 248 -1.98 -15.22 -13.53
C ALA A 248 -1.15 -16.39 -14.13
N PRO A 249 0.05 -16.66 -13.56
CA PRO A 249 0.96 -17.65 -14.11
C PRO A 249 0.44 -19.09 -13.92
N GLY A 250 0.84 -19.99 -14.81
CA GLY A 250 0.58 -21.44 -14.65
C GLY A 250 -0.87 -21.90 -14.85
N LEU A 251 -1.81 -21.01 -15.20
CA LEU A 251 -3.18 -21.39 -15.57
C LEU A 251 -3.25 -21.87 -17.03
N SER A 252 -3.90 -23.01 -17.24
CA SER A 252 -4.27 -23.47 -18.59
C SER A 252 -5.36 -22.59 -19.19
N ASP A 253 -5.43 -22.51 -20.52
CA ASP A 253 -6.46 -21.72 -21.21
C ASP A 253 -7.88 -22.20 -20.88
N ALA A 254 -8.06 -23.50 -20.67
CA ALA A 254 -9.35 -24.09 -20.28
C ALA A 254 -9.78 -23.61 -18.89
N LEU A 255 -8.87 -23.66 -17.90
CA LEU A 255 -9.15 -23.21 -16.54
C LEU A 255 -9.40 -21.71 -16.48
N ARG A 256 -8.57 -20.92 -17.18
CA ARG A 256 -8.76 -19.46 -17.31
C ARG A 256 -10.13 -19.12 -17.88
N LYS A 257 -10.55 -19.82 -18.94
CA LYS A 257 -11.88 -19.66 -19.53
C LYS A 257 -12.98 -20.04 -18.54
N GLU A 258 -12.84 -21.16 -17.83
CA GLU A 258 -13.83 -21.60 -16.85
C GLU A 258 -14.02 -20.59 -15.71
N MET A 259 -12.91 -20.06 -15.17
CA MET A 259 -12.92 -19.00 -14.16
C MET A 259 -13.55 -17.71 -14.70
N GLY A 260 -13.21 -17.31 -15.93
CA GLY A 260 -13.79 -16.16 -16.61
C GLY A 260 -15.30 -16.27 -16.77
N GLU A 261 -15.78 -17.41 -17.26
CA GLU A 261 -17.21 -17.68 -17.43
C GLU A 261 -17.94 -17.77 -16.08
N ALA A 262 -17.29 -18.30 -15.03
CA ALA A 262 -17.84 -18.30 -13.68
C ALA A 262 -17.97 -16.87 -13.11
N ALA A 263 -16.99 -16.00 -13.36
CA ALA A 263 -17.03 -14.60 -12.96
C ALA A 263 -18.16 -13.83 -13.69
N VAL A 264 -18.37 -14.10 -14.98
CA VAL A 264 -19.51 -13.53 -15.73
C VAL A 264 -20.84 -14.01 -15.17
N ARG A 265 -20.99 -15.31 -14.84
CA ARG A 265 -22.20 -15.82 -14.17
C ARG A 265 -22.44 -15.14 -12.83
N CYS A 266 -21.39 -14.92 -12.04
CA CYS A 266 -21.45 -14.17 -10.78
C CYS A 266 -22.02 -12.76 -11.00
N ALA A 267 -21.46 -11.99 -11.94
CA ALA A 267 -21.93 -10.65 -12.25
C ALA A 267 -23.39 -10.62 -12.76
N GLN A 268 -23.75 -11.55 -13.65
CA GLN A 268 -25.11 -11.65 -14.20
C GLN A 268 -26.15 -11.99 -13.13
N ALA A 269 -25.81 -12.87 -12.17
CA ALA A 269 -26.71 -13.29 -11.10
C ALA A 269 -27.19 -12.14 -10.20
N ILE A 270 -26.43 -11.05 -10.12
CA ILE A 270 -26.77 -9.86 -9.33
C ILE A 270 -27.13 -8.64 -10.18
N ASN A 271 -27.36 -8.82 -11.50
CA ASN A 271 -27.62 -7.73 -12.44
C ASN A 271 -26.56 -6.62 -12.36
N TYR A 272 -25.29 -7.02 -12.31
CA TYR A 272 -24.17 -6.11 -12.11
C TYR A 272 -24.02 -5.11 -13.26
N ARG A 273 -23.42 -3.94 -12.98
CA ARG A 273 -23.10 -2.89 -13.97
C ARG A 273 -21.76 -2.25 -13.64
N GLY A 274 -21.00 -1.88 -14.67
CA GLY A 274 -19.70 -1.24 -14.55
C GLY A 274 -18.59 -2.27 -14.32
N ALA A 275 -17.47 -1.81 -13.76
CA ALA A 275 -16.33 -2.65 -13.41
C ALA A 275 -16.57 -3.37 -12.08
N GLY A 276 -16.18 -4.64 -12.00
CA GLY A 276 -16.17 -5.42 -10.77
C GLY A 276 -15.08 -6.48 -10.82
N THR A 277 -14.68 -7.00 -9.68
CA THR A 277 -13.68 -8.07 -9.61
C THR A 277 -14.22 -9.22 -8.80
N VAL A 278 -14.17 -10.42 -9.38
CA VAL A 278 -14.55 -11.66 -8.69
C VAL A 278 -13.27 -12.33 -8.21
N GLU A 279 -13.15 -12.51 -6.89
CA GLU A 279 -11.97 -13.08 -6.26
C GLU A 279 -12.16 -14.59 -6.02
N PHE A 280 -11.15 -15.38 -6.40
CA PHE A 280 -11.13 -16.82 -6.26
C PHE A 280 -9.92 -17.28 -5.45
N LEU A 281 -10.12 -18.34 -4.67
CA LEU A 281 -9.04 -19.15 -4.11
C LEU A 281 -8.76 -20.31 -5.06
N LEU A 282 -7.55 -20.34 -5.62
CA LEU A 282 -7.08 -21.39 -6.51
C LEU A 282 -6.14 -22.35 -5.77
N CYS A 283 -6.40 -23.65 -5.90
CA CYS A 283 -5.57 -24.72 -5.33
C CYS A 283 -5.43 -25.87 -6.32
N GLY A 284 -4.26 -25.99 -6.96
CA GLY A 284 -4.10 -26.88 -8.11
C GLY A 284 -4.98 -26.41 -9.25
N ASP A 285 -5.86 -27.29 -9.76
CA ASP A 285 -6.83 -26.97 -10.80
C ASP A 285 -8.24 -26.68 -10.24
N GLU A 286 -8.43 -26.71 -8.91
CA GLU A 286 -9.70 -26.33 -8.28
C GLU A 286 -9.70 -24.84 -7.91
N PHE A 287 -10.77 -24.12 -8.24
CA PHE A 287 -10.98 -22.74 -7.82
C PHE A 287 -12.31 -22.58 -7.08
N PHE A 288 -12.34 -21.65 -6.13
CA PHE A 288 -13.50 -21.40 -5.28
C PHE A 288 -13.74 -19.92 -5.11
N PHE A 289 -14.99 -19.48 -5.28
CA PHE A 289 -15.39 -18.10 -5.06
C PHE A 289 -15.16 -17.69 -3.61
N MET A 290 -14.48 -16.56 -3.44
CA MET A 290 -14.22 -15.95 -2.15
C MET A 290 -15.18 -14.79 -1.90
N GLU A 291 -15.13 -13.79 -2.77
CA GLU A 291 -15.99 -12.61 -2.72
C GLU A 291 -16.01 -11.90 -4.09
N MET A 292 -16.86 -10.89 -4.20
CA MET A 292 -16.87 -9.99 -5.35
C MET A 292 -16.76 -8.55 -4.84
N ASN A 293 -15.67 -7.87 -5.23
CA ASN A 293 -15.47 -6.46 -4.96
C ASN A 293 -16.28 -5.64 -5.97
N THR A 294 -17.26 -4.88 -5.47
CA THR A 294 -18.26 -4.20 -6.31
C THR A 294 -17.79 -2.82 -6.77
N ARG A 295 -16.54 -2.74 -7.21
CA ARG A 295 -15.81 -1.51 -7.54
C ARG A 295 -14.66 -1.79 -8.50
N LEU A 296 -14.02 -0.71 -8.97
CA LEU A 296 -12.71 -0.82 -9.62
C LEU A 296 -11.68 -1.32 -8.58
N GLN A 297 -10.81 -2.25 -8.96
CA GLN A 297 -9.70 -2.68 -8.09
C GLN A 297 -8.51 -1.74 -8.19
N VAL A 298 -7.66 -1.74 -7.17
CA VAL A 298 -6.46 -0.88 -7.13
C VAL A 298 -5.51 -1.25 -8.27
N GLU A 299 -5.33 -2.56 -8.42
CA GLU A 299 -4.51 -3.31 -9.36
C GLU A 299 -5.13 -3.47 -10.75
N HIS A 300 -6.18 -2.72 -11.08
CA HIS A 300 -6.72 -2.70 -12.44
C HIS A 300 -5.68 -2.34 -13.53
N PRO A 301 -4.63 -1.52 -13.29
CA PRO A 301 -3.67 -1.19 -14.34
C PRO A 301 -2.98 -2.40 -14.97
N VAL A 302 -2.69 -3.49 -14.24
CA VAL A 302 -2.10 -4.68 -14.88
C VAL A 302 -3.02 -5.30 -15.92
N THR A 303 -4.34 -5.25 -15.68
CA THR A 303 -5.35 -5.64 -16.67
C THR A 303 -5.36 -4.68 -17.85
N GLU A 304 -5.28 -3.37 -17.62
CA GLU A 304 -5.21 -2.37 -18.70
C GLU A 304 -3.99 -2.59 -19.58
N MET A 305 -2.82 -2.87 -19.00
CA MET A 305 -1.58 -3.06 -19.74
C MET A 305 -1.63 -4.30 -20.64
N VAL A 306 -2.26 -5.40 -20.20
CA VAL A 306 -2.34 -6.62 -21.03
C VAL A 306 -3.51 -6.63 -22.01
N THR A 307 -4.55 -5.81 -21.78
CA THR A 307 -5.73 -5.74 -22.68
C THR A 307 -5.70 -4.55 -23.63
N GLY A 308 -4.96 -3.49 -23.29
CA GLY A 308 -5.01 -2.20 -23.98
C GLY A 308 -6.31 -1.41 -23.73
N VAL A 309 -7.11 -1.81 -22.73
CA VAL A 309 -8.40 -1.18 -22.41
C VAL A 309 -8.24 -0.20 -21.25
N ASP A 310 -8.75 1.03 -21.39
CA ASP A 310 -8.94 1.95 -20.27
C ASP A 310 -10.26 1.61 -19.54
N LEU A 311 -10.16 1.00 -18.36
CA LEU A 311 -11.33 0.56 -17.60
C LEU A 311 -12.16 1.74 -17.08
N VAL A 312 -11.52 2.85 -16.71
CA VAL A 312 -12.23 4.05 -16.25
C VAL A 312 -13.04 4.66 -17.39
N ASN A 313 -12.49 4.65 -18.61
CA ASN A 313 -13.21 5.11 -19.80
C ASN A 313 -14.50 4.28 -20.02
N TRP A 314 -14.38 2.95 -19.95
CA TRP A 314 -15.53 2.06 -20.03
C TRP A 314 -16.55 2.31 -18.92
N GLN A 315 -16.09 2.57 -17.69
CA GLN A 315 -16.99 2.84 -16.56
C GLN A 315 -17.84 4.08 -16.82
N ILE A 316 -17.23 5.16 -17.33
CA ILE A 316 -17.92 6.41 -17.65
C ILE A 316 -18.93 6.19 -18.78
N ASN A 317 -18.54 5.51 -19.88
CA ASN A 317 -19.44 5.27 -21.02
C ASN A 317 -20.63 4.39 -20.64
N ILE A 318 -20.41 3.35 -19.83
CA ILE A 318 -21.48 2.47 -19.36
C ILE A 318 -22.42 3.22 -18.41
N ALA A 319 -21.90 4.08 -17.55
CA ALA A 319 -22.73 4.95 -16.71
C ALA A 319 -23.55 5.96 -17.55
N ALA A 320 -23.05 6.37 -18.73
CA ALA A 320 -23.79 7.18 -19.70
C ALA A 320 -24.88 6.40 -20.46
N GLY A 321 -24.94 5.07 -20.28
CA GLY A 321 -25.91 4.17 -20.91
C GLY A 321 -25.43 3.55 -22.22
N GLU A 322 -24.16 3.67 -22.57
CA GLU A 322 -23.57 3.02 -23.73
C GLU A 322 -23.41 1.50 -23.51
N SER A 323 -23.27 0.75 -24.61
CA SER A 323 -22.99 -0.68 -24.57
C SER A 323 -21.50 -0.96 -24.51
N LEU A 324 -21.12 -2.16 -24.07
CA LEU A 324 -19.72 -2.60 -24.13
C LEU A 324 -19.18 -2.52 -25.56
N PRO A 325 -17.98 -1.95 -25.78
CA PRO A 325 -17.44 -1.76 -27.13
C PRO A 325 -16.82 -3.04 -27.71
N LEU A 326 -16.48 -4.02 -26.87
CA LEU A 326 -15.87 -5.29 -27.28
C LEU A 326 -16.73 -6.47 -26.80
N SER A 327 -16.82 -7.51 -27.63
CA SER A 327 -17.36 -8.80 -27.20
C SER A 327 -16.28 -9.64 -26.53
N GLN A 328 -16.67 -10.72 -25.83
CA GLN A 328 -15.71 -11.63 -25.19
C GLN A 328 -14.65 -12.20 -26.17
N ALA A 329 -15.01 -12.38 -27.44
CA ALA A 329 -14.12 -12.92 -28.46
C ALA A 329 -13.09 -11.90 -28.98
N ASP A 330 -13.34 -10.60 -28.79
CA ASP A 330 -12.47 -9.52 -29.24
C ASP A 330 -11.43 -9.14 -28.18
N ILE A 331 -11.61 -9.59 -26.93
CA ILE A 331 -10.70 -9.33 -25.82
C ILE A 331 -9.50 -10.28 -25.94
N GLN A 332 -8.32 -9.72 -26.14
CA GLN A 332 -7.06 -10.44 -26.23
C GLN A 332 -6.11 -9.97 -25.14
N LEU A 333 -5.44 -10.93 -24.49
CA LEU A 333 -4.36 -10.65 -23.54
C LEU A 333 -3.03 -10.67 -24.28
N GLN A 334 -2.23 -9.62 -24.14
CA GLN A 334 -0.94 -9.45 -24.78
C GLN A 334 0.16 -9.23 -23.73
N GLY A 335 1.21 -10.04 -23.81
CA GLY A 335 2.35 -9.93 -22.92
C GLY A 335 2.01 -10.27 -21.46
N HIS A 336 2.76 -9.66 -20.55
CA HIS A 336 2.62 -9.82 -19.11
C HIS A 336 2.87 -8.50 -18.41
N SER A 337 2.13 -8.23 -17.34
CA SER A 337 2.26 -7.02 -16.55
C SER A 337 2.41 -7.33 -15.07
N PHE A 338 3.20 -6.51 -14.39
CA PHE A 338 3.31 -6.47 -12.94
C PHE A 338 2.97 -5.08 -12.43
N GLU A 339 2.33 -5.02 -11.28
CA GLU A 339 2.17 -3.81 -10.48
C GLU A 339 2.83 -4.04 -9.12
N ALA A 340 3.55 -3.03 -8.63
CA ALA A 340 4.07 -3.00 -7.29
C ALA A 340 3.52 -1.77 -6.56
N ARG A 341 2.94 -2.00 -5.38
CA ARG A 341 2.42 -0.93 -4.52
C ARG A 341 3.54 -0.36 -3.65
N ILE A 342 3.91 0.88 -3.94
CA ILE A 342 4.95 1.60 -3.20
C ILE A 342 4.28 2.27 -2.01
N TYR A 343 4.65 1.85 -0.81
CA TYR A 343 4.11 2.35 0.45
C TYR A 343 5.16 3.13 1.25
N ALA A 344 4.68 4.18 1.93
CA ALA A 344 5.38 4.84 3.03
C ALA A 344 5.28 3.94 4.26
N GLU A 345 6.18 2.97 4.37
CA GLU A 345 6.28 2.03 5.48
C GLU A 345 7.75 1.62 5.66
N ASP A 346 8.13 1.15 6.84
CA ASP A 346 9.45 0.62 7.12
C ASP A 346 9.43 -0.92 7.22
N PRO A 347 9.76 -1.65 6.14
CA PRO A 347 9.80 -3.11 6.17
C PRO A 347 10.71 -3.69 7.27
N SER A 348 11.80 -2.99 7.63
CA SER A 348 12.73 -3.48 8.64
C SER A 348 12.19 -3.37 10.07
N ASN A 349 11.17 -2.54 10.27
CA ASN A 349 10.49 -2.34 11.54
C ASN A 349 9.02 -2.77 11.45
N ASP A 350 8.82 -4.05 11.10
CA ASP A 350 7.49 -4.69 10.95
C ASP A 350 6.51 -3.93 10.03
N PHE A 351 7.04 -3.22 9.03
CA PHE A 351 6.26 -2.41 8.08
C PHE A 351 5.39 -1.37 8.79
N ILE A 352 5.92 -0.77 9.84
CA ILE A 352 5.28 0.38 10.48
C ILE A 352 5.12 1.48 9.43
N PRO A 353 3.91 2.02 9.23
CA PRO A 353 3.66 3.09 8.29
C PRO A 353 4.43 4.36 8.67
N CYS A 354 4.93 5.04 7.65
CA CYS A 354 5.64 6.29 7.78
C CYS A 354 4.78 7.44 7.27
N SER A 355 4.97 8.61 7.86
CA SER A 355 4.34 9.85 7.41
C SER A 355 5.32 11.01 7.58
N GLY A 356 5.09 12.14 6.91
CA GLY A 356 6.00 13.28 6.89
C GLY A 356 6.25 13.84 5.48
N HIS A 357 7.20 14.77 5.38
CA HIS A 357 7.52 15.45 4.13
C HIS A 357 8.37 14.61 3.19
N ILE A 358 8.11 14.75 1.89
CA ILE A 358 8.90 14.15 0.82
C ILE A 358 9.94 15.16 0.38
N ASP A 359 11.15 15.02 0.92
CA ASP A 359 12.25 15.93 0.61
C ASP A 359 12.70 15.81 -0.85
N ALA A 360 12.71 14.57 -1.37
CA ALA A 360 13.01 14.29 -2.76
C ALA A 360 12.25 13.05 -3.24
N LEU A 361 11.78 13.10 -4.49
CA LEU A 361 11.13 11.99 -5.17
C LEU A 361 11.62 11.94 -6.61
N PHE A 362 12.20 10.81 -6.99
CA PHE A 362 12.62 10.52 -8.35
C PHE A 362 11.97 9.21 -8.76
N THR A 363 11.29 9.22 -9.89
CA THR A 363 10.57 8.06 -10.40
C THR A 363 11.19 7.59 -11.72
N PRO A 364 11.04 6.31 -12.11
CA PRO A 364 11.44 5.89 -13.45
C PRO A 364 10.69 6.69 -14.52
N ASN A 365 11.31 6.85 -15.68
CA ASN A 365 10.66 7.52 -16.81
C ASN A 365 9.49 6.70 -17.32
N GLU A 366 8.31 7.31 -17.44
CA GLU A 366 7.16 6.68 -18.04
C GLU A 366 7.40 6.38 -19.53
N SER A 367 6.87 5.26 -19.99
CA SER A 367 6.95 4.78 -21.37
C SER A 367 5.78 3.84 -21.64
N GLU A 368 5.69 3.28 -22.85
CA GLU A 368 4.71 2.22 -23.16
C GLU A 368 4.83 1.00 -22.24
N PHE A 369 6.01 0.75 -21.66
CA PHE A 369 6.28 -0.42 -20.83
C PHE A 369 6.40 -0.12 -19.33
N VAL A 370 6.37 1.16 -18.93
CA VAL A 370 6.51 1.60 -17.54
C VAL A 370 5.52 2.72 -17.29
N ARG A 371 4.59 2.49 -16.38
CA ARG A 371 3.53 3.42 -15.99
C ARG A 371 3.59 3.69 -14.50
N ILE A 372 3.32 4.93 -14.11
CA ILE A 372 3.26 5.30 -12.70
C ILE A 372 1.95 6.01 -12.42
N ASP A 373 1.14 5.40 -11.57
CA ASP A 373 -0.05 6.05 -11.04
C ASP A 373 0.25 6.55 -9.62
N THR A 374 0.33 7.88 -9.47
CA THR A 374 0.67 8.55 -8.20
C THR A 374 -0.25 9.74 -7.95
N GLY A 375 -0.50 10.03 -6.67
CA GLY A 375 -1.22 11.22 -6.19
C GLY A 375 -0.32 12.19 -5.41
N ILE A 376 1.00 12.01 -5.50
CA ILE A 376 2.01 12.64 -4.65
C ILE A 376 3.19 13.11 -5.50
N ALA A 377 3.81 14.24 -5.11
CA ALA A 377 5.01 14.80 -5.71
C ALA A 377 6.07 15.17 -4.65
N ALA A 378 7.29 15.47 -5.10
CA ALA A 378 8.32 16.03 -4.23
C ALA A 378 7.82 17.33 -3.56
N GLY A 379 8.06 17.46 -2.26
CA GLY A 379 7.60 18.56 -1.42
C GLY A 379 6.19 18.39 -0.85
N ASP A 380 5.43 17.36 -1.25
CA ASP A 380 4.17 17.03 -0.58
C ASP A 380 4.43 16.36 0.79
N GLU A 381 3.36 16.23 1.58
CA GLU A 381 3.35 15.57 2.89
C GLU A 381 2.49 14.30 2.84
N ILE A 382 3.02 13.19 3.35
CA ILE A 382 2.22 12.01 3.65
C ILE A 382 1.58 12.22 5.01
N SER A 383 0.27 12.40 5.02
CA SER A 383 -0.50 12.60 6.25
C SER A 383 -0.81 11.29 6.97
N PRO A 384 -0.84 11.26 8.31
CA PRO A 384 -1.21 10.06 9.08
C PRO A 384 -2.70 9.69 8.99
N PHE A 385 -3.58 10.54 8.41
CA PHE A 385 -5.03 10.29 8.36
C PHE A 385 -5.47 9.30 7.26
N TYR A 386 -4.59 8.95 6.33
CA TYR A 386 -4.93 8.22 5.11
C TYR A 386 -4.04 7.02 4.85
N ASP A 387 -4.33 6.31 3.76
CA ASP A 387 -3.53 5.18 3.29
C ASP A 387 -2.09 5.61 2.90
N PRO A 388 -1.05 4.86 3.28
CA PRO A 388 0.36 5.18 3.04
C PRO A 388 0.84 4.96 1.60
N MET A 389 -0.02 4.56 0.66
CA MET A 389 0.39 4.28 -0.71
C MET A 389 0.86 5.57 -1.40
N ILE A 390 2.12 5.55 -1.81
CA ILE A 390 2.79 6.64 -2.53
C ILE A 390 2.43 6.57 -4.01
N ALA A 391 2.60 5.39 -4.60
CA ALA A 391 2.43 5.17 -6.03
C ALA A 391 2.18 3.70 -6.34
N LYS A 392 1.60 3.45 -7.50
CA LYS A 392 1.59 2.15 -8.16
C LYS A 392 2.60 2.19 -9.29
N LEU A 393 3.59 1.32 -9.23
CA LEU A 393 4.58 1.16 -10.29
C LEU A 393 4.19 -0.04 -11.15
N ILE A 394 3.82 0.23 -12.40
CA ILE A 394 3.32 -0.78 -13.31
C ILE A 394 4.30 -0.95 -14.46
N VAL A 395 4.58 -2.21 -14.80
CA VAL A 395 5.42 -2.55 -15.94
C VAL A 395 4.73 -3.56 -16.83
N HIS A 396 5.09 -3.57 -18.11
CA HIS A 396 4.60 -4.52 -19.09
C HIS A 396 5.74 -4.97 -20.00
N ASP A 397 5.67 -6.20 -20.50
CA ASP A 397 6.58 -6.72 -21.51
C ASP A 397 5.98 -7.93 -22.24
N ASP A 398 6.68 -8.45 -23.25
CA ASP A 398 6.22 -9.56 -24.10
C ASP A 398 5.99 -10.87 -23.33
N ASN A 399 6.65 -11.04 -22.19
CA ASN A 399 6.52 -12.21 -21.34
C ASN A 399 6.87 -11.89 -19.88
N ARG A 400 6.49 -12.80 -18.98
CA ARG A 400 6.67 -12.66 -17.54
C ARG A 400 8.11 -12.41 -17.11
N GLU A 401 9.10 -13.11 -17.70
CA GLU A 401 10.51 -12.95 -17.32
C GLU A 401 11.02 -11.54 -17.67
N ALA A 402 10.72 -11.07 -18.88
CA ALA A 402 11.08 -9.73 -19.32
C ALA A 402 10.39 -8.64 -18.47
N ALA A 403 9.09 -8.79 -18.19
CA ALA A 403 8.34 -7.88 -17.34
C ALA A 403 8.89 -7.84 -15.91
N LEU A 404 9.30 -8.98 -15.34
CA LEU A 404 9.88 -9.04 -14.00
C LEU A 404 11.29 -8.41 -13.94
N GLY A 405 12.10 -8.61 -14.99
CA GLY A 405 13.38 -7.91 -15.16
C GLY A 405 13.19 -6.39 -15.26
N ARG A 406 12.15 -5.96 -15.96
CA ARG A 406 11.76 -4.54 -16.06
C ARG A 406 11.28 -3.98 -14.73
N LEU A 407 10.46 -4.70 -13.98
CA LEU A 407 10.01 -4.30 -12.63
C LEU A 407 11.22 -4.05 -11.73
N SER A 408 12.15 -5.01 -11.70
CA SER A 408 13.38 -4.89 -10.92
C SER A 408 14.18 -3.64 -11.31
N LYS A 409 14.28 -3.34 -12.61
CA LYS A 409 15.01 -2.18 -13.10
C LYS A 409 14.31 -0.85 -12.86
N ALA A 410 12.98 -0.85 -12.84
CA ALA A 410 12.17 0.32 -12.53
C ALA A 410 12.22 0.65 -11.03
N LEU A 411 12.20 -0.37 -10.16
CA LEU A 411 12.39 -0.21 -8.71
C LEU A 411 13.79 0.35 -8.37
N GLU A 412 14.84 -0.01 -9.11
CA GLU A 412 16.18 0.61 -8.96
C GLU A 412 16.23 2.11 -9.32
N GLN A 413 15.18 2.66 -9.92
CA GLN A 413 15.09 4.06 -10.34
C GLN A 413 14.09 4.85 -9.50
N PHE A 414 13.30 4.17 -8.67
CA PHE A 414 12.37 4.81 -7.76
C PHE A 414 13.10 5.15 -6.46
N HIS A 415 13.26 6.45 -6.21
CA HIS A 415 14.02 6.95 -5.08
C HIS A 415 13.21 7.99 -4.32
N LEU A 416 13.12 7.80 -3.01
CA LEU A 416 12.44 8.70 -2.09
C LEU A 416 13.40 9.06 -0.95
N ALA A 417 13.38 10.34 -0.55
CA ALA A 417 14.01 10.83 0.66
C ALA A 417 12.99 11.56 1.53
N GLY A 418 13.19 11.48 2.85
CA GLY A 418 12.32 12.06 3.88
C GLY A 418 11.86 11.03 4.92
N PHE A 419 11.55 9.82 4.48
CA PHE A 419 11.14 8.70 5.35
C PHE A 419 11.43 7.35 4.68
N SER A 420 11.14 6.24 5.38
CA SER A 420 11.33 4.87 4.86
C SER A 420 10.22 4.46 3.89
N CYS A 421 10.56 3.65 2.90
CA CYS A 421 9.59 3.09 1.96
C CYS A 421 9.93 1.64 1.62
N ASN A 422 8.96 0.92 1.06
CA ASN A 422 9.09 -0.51 0.78
C ASN A 422 9.83 -0.87 -0.53
N VAL A 423 10.46 0.08 -1.22
CA VAL A 423 11.09 -0.15 -2.54
C VAL A 423 12.16 -1.24 -2.53
N ASN A 424 13.06 -1.24 -1.53
CA ASN A 424 14.09 -2.28 -1.40
C ASN A 424 13.48 -3.67 -1.19
N PHE A 425 12.41 -3.72 -0.37
CA PHE A 425 11.66 -4.95 -0.12
C PHE A 425 11.01 -5.49 -1.39
N LEU A 426 10.33 -4.62 -2.16
CA LEU A 426 9.73 -4.97 -3.45
C LEU A 426 10.78 -5.45 -4.46
N HIS A 427 11.97 -4.85 -4.46
CA HIS A 427 13.07 -5.25 -5.34
C HIS A 427 13.62 -6.64 -4.98
N ASN A 428 13.82 -6.90 -3.69
CA ASN A 428 14.22 -8.21 -3.19
C ASN A 428 13.16 -9.28 -3.52
N LEU A 429 11.88 -8.93 -3.38
CA LEU A 429 10.75 -9.79 -3.71
C LEU A 429 10.73 -10.14 -5.21
N ALA A 430 10.85 -9.14 -6.09
CA ALA A 430 10.91 -9.32 -7.55
C ALA A 430 12.09 -10.21 -8.00
N LYS A 431 13.21 -10.19 -7.26
CA LYS A 431 14.40 -10.99 -7.53
C LYS A 431 14.42 -12.35 -6.84
N HIS A 432 13.40 -12.68 -6.05
CA HIS A 432 13.40 -13.93 -5.30
C HIS A 432 13.19 -15.14 -6.24
N PRO A 433 14.03 -16.19 -6.18
CA PRO A 433 13.94 -17.33 -7.10
C PRO A 433 12.58 -18.02 -7.13
N THR A 434 11.92 -18.16 -5.98
CA THR A 434 10.56 -18.75 -5.89
C THR A 434 9.53 -17.92 -6.64
N PHE A 435 9.62 -16.59 -6.58
CA PHE A 435 8.68 -15.73 -7.30
C PHE A 435 8.98 -15.71 -8.80
N GLN A 436 10.26 -15.74 -9.19
CA GLN A 436 10.67 -15.89 -10.58
C GLN A 436 10.12 -17.18 -11.21
N ALA A 437 9.99 -18.26 -10.43
CA ALA A 437 9.39 -19.51 -10.88
C ALA A 437 7.86 -19.47 -11.09
N GLY A 438 7.15 -18.45 -10.56
CA GLY A 438 5.79 -18.12 -10.97
C GLY A 438 4.64 -18.77 -10.21
N ALA A 439 4.79 -19.13 -8.94
CA ALA A 439 3.66 -19.59 -8.12
C ALA A 439 3.88 -19.44 -6.60
N PRO A 440 4.11 -18.24 -6.06
CA PRO A 440 4.05 -18.07 -4.61
C PRO A 440 2.61 -18.27 -4.12
N ASP A 441 2.44 -18.99 -3.01
CA ASP A 441 1.16 -19.00 -2.28
C ASP A 441 1.06 -17.77 -1.36
N THR A 442 -0.11 -17.59 -0.76
CA THR A 442 -0.42 -16.42 0.08
C THR A 442 0.39 -16.29 1.38
N HIS A 443 1.15 -17.32 1.80
CA HIS A 443 2.03 -17.27 2.97
C HIS A 443 3.47 -16.93 2.61
N PHE A 444 3.80 -16.85 1.32
CA PHE A 444 5.17 -16.76 0.83
C PHE A 444 5.99 -15.62 1.46
N ILE A 445 5.41 -14.42 1.59
CA ILE A 445 6.11 -13.26 2.17
C ILE A 445 6.46 -13.50 3.64
N GLU A 446 5.52 -14.06 4.41
CA GLU A 446 5.71 -14.39 5.83
C GLU A 446 6.81 -15.47 6.00
N ASP A 447 6.79 -16.50 5.15
CA ASP A 447 7.77 -17.58 5.17
C ASP A 447 9.22 -17.11 4.89
N GLN A 448 9.41 -16.04 4.11
CA GLN A 448 10.75 -15.54 3.78
C GLN A 448 11.37 -14.67 4.89
N GLY A 449 10.54 -14.07 5.77
CA GLY A 449 10.98 -13.25 6.90
C GLY A 449 12.03 -12.19 6.55
N GLU A 450 13.11 -12.14 7.33
CA GLU A 450 14.17 -11.12 7.25
C GLU A 450 14.89 -11.07 5.89
N ARG A 451 14.85 -12.14 5.11
CA ARG A 451 15.55 -12.21 3.82
C ARG A 451 15.06 -11.14 2.84
N LEU A 452 13.78 -10.77 2.91
CA LEU A 452 13.20 -9.78 2.00
C LEU A 452 13.54 -8.34 2.40
N VAL A 453 13.92 -8.10 3.66
CA VAL A 453 14.27 -6.76 4.17
C VAL A 453 15.78 -6.53 4.25
N ALA A 454 16.58 -7.56 3.95
CA ALA A 454 18.03 -7.49 3.94
C ALA A 454 18.54 -6.37 3.03
N LYS A 455 19.46 -5.57 3.58
CA LYS A 455 20.21 -4.55 2.85
C LYS A 455 21.44 -5.18 2.21
N ASN A 456 21.85 -4.66 1.06
CA ASN A 456 23.09 -5.09 0.42
C ASN A 456 24.26 -4.29 1.02
N GLU A 457 25.14 -4.96 1.77
CA GLU A 457 26.28 -4.32 2.45
C GLU A 457 27.20 -3.58 1.47
N GLN A 458 27.48 -4.16 0.30
CA GLN A 458 28.30 -3.52 -0.72
C GLN A 458 27.64 -2.24 -1.25
N GLN A 459 26.33 -2.25 -1.49
CA GLN A 459 25.59 -1.05 -1.90
C GLN A 459 25.58 0.02 -0.80
N SER A 460 25.46 -0.40 0.46
CA SER A 460 25.53 0.49 1.64
C SER A 460 26.89 1.19 1.72
N VAL A 461 27.98 0.44 1.55
CA VAL A 461 29.35 0.96 1.50
C VAL A 461 29.53 1.97 0.36
N ILE A 462 29.06 1.64 -0.84
CA ILE A 462 29.11 2.55 -1.99
C ILE A 462 28.28 3.81 -1.72
N ALA A 463 27.11 3.70 -1.11
CA ALA A 463 26.29 4.84 -0.72
C ALA A 463 27.01 5.75 0.28
N THR A 464 27.70 5.19 1.28
CA THR A 464 28.55 5.95 2.23
C THR A 464 29.70 6.66 1.53
N VAL A 465 30.36 6.00 0.58
CA VAL A 465 31.43 6.62 -0.22
C VAL A 465 30.89 7.77 -1.09
N VAL A 466 29.71 7.60 -1.70
CA VAL A 466 29.02 8.66 -2.46
C VAL A 466 28.66 9.85 -1.56
N ALA A 467 28.14 9.60 -0.35
CA ALA A 467 27.83 10.66 0.61
C ALA A 467 29.09 11.43 1.03
N ALA A 468 30.18 10.70 1.33
CA ALA A 468 31.47 11.27 1.70
C ALA A 468 32.05 12.15 0.57
N TYR A 469 31.98 11.67 -0.67
CA TYR A 469 32.37 12.45 -1.85
C TYR A 469 31.53 13.72 -1.95
N THR A 470 30.21 13.62 -1.80
CA THR A 470 29.28 14.76 -1.92
C THR A 470 29.59 15.85 -0.91
N TYR A 471 29.76 15.47 0.36
CA TYR A 471 30.13 16.39 1.42
C TYR A 471 31.47 17.08 1.12
N ALA A 472 32.51 16.31 0.78
CA ALA A 472 33.83 16.86 0.45
C ALA A 472 33.82 17.76 -0.80
N HIS A 473 32.99 17.43 -1.80
CA HIS A 473 32.86 18.20 -3.02
C HIS A 473 32.23 19.57 -2.77
N GLN A 474 31.25 19.67 -1.87
CA GLN A 474 30.57 20.92 -1.50
C GLN A 474 31.43 21.85 -0.64
N LEU A 475 32.39 21.31 0.12
CA LEU A 475 33.32 22.12 0.92
C LEU A 475 34.25 23.02 0.09
N LYS A 476 34.19 22.98 -1.25
CA LYS A 476 34.82 23.99 -2.11
C LYS A 476 34.21 25.37 -1.82
N GLY A 477 34.74 26.06 -0.82
CA GLY A 477 34.35 27.43 -0.54
C GLY A 477 34.76 28.35 -1.69
N GLU A 478 33.80 29.07 -2.28
CA GLU A 478 34.06 30.19 -3.22
C GLU A 478 34.64 31.43 -2.51
N SER A 479 34.96 31.32 -1.21
CA SER A 479 35.50 32.44 -0.43
C SER A 479 36.93 32.78 -0.85
N SER A 480 37.17 34.09 -0.98
CA SER A 480 38.51 34.65 -1.18
C SER A 480 39.40 34.54 0.08
N SER A 481 38.81 34.24 1.25
CA SER A 481 39.55 34.04 2.49
C SER A 481 40.09 32.61 2.59
N PRO A 482 41.42 32.39 2.74
CA PRO A 482 41.99 31.05 2.86
C PRO A 482 41.48 30.28 4.08
N TRP A 483 41.01 31.00 5.11
CA TRP A 483 40.45 30.42 6.34
C TRP A 483 39.02 29.91 6.20
N GLN A 484 38.32 30.26 5.11
CA GLN A 484 36.93 29.87 4.84
C GLN A 484 36.82 28.90 3.65
N GLN A 485 37.94 28.52 3.03
CA GLN A 485 37.95 27.62 1.88
C GLN A 485 37.69 26.17 2.25
N LEU A 486 37.78 25.80 3.54
CA LEU A 486 37.48 24.46 4.09
C LEU A 486 38.10 23.30 3.29
N THR A 487 39.28 23.52 2.71
CA THR A 487 39.96 22.57 1.80
C THR A 487 40.67 21.42 2.50
N GLY A 488 40.64 21.36 3.84
CA GLY A 488 41.39 20.37 4.62
C GLY A 488 42.91 20.58 4.58
N PHE A 489 43.37 21.84 4.50
CA PHE A 489 44.80 22.18 4.40
C PHE A 489 45.63 21.55 5.54
N MET A 490 46.74 20.90 5.15
CA MET A 490 47.74 20.32 6.05
C MET A 490 49.12 20.81 5.62
N LEU A 491 50.00 21.11 6.58
CA LEU A 491 51.31 21.73 6.28
C LEU A 491 52.30 20.76 5.62
N ASN A 492 52.26 19.47 5.98
CA ASN A 492 53.26 18.46 5.61
C ASN A 492 52.64 17.15 5.08
N SER A 493 51.40 17.18 4.62
CA SER A 493 50.69 16.02 4.06
C SER A 493 49.64 16.47 3.05
N ASP A 494 49.05 15.50 2.36
CA ASP A 494 47.92 15.78 1.48
C ASP A 494 46.75 16.39 2.26
N ALA A 495 45.97 17.22 1.57
CA ALA A 495 44.81 17.89 2.14
C ALA A 495 43.76 16.85 2.52
N LYS A 496 43.49 16.73 3.83
CA LYS A 496 42.64 15.70 4.43
C LYS A 496 41.46 16.36 5.14
N THR A 497 40.26 15.91 4.81
CA THR A 497 39.00 16.36 5.43
C THR A 497 38.35 15.18 6.16
N THR A 498 37.96 15.37 7.41
CA THR A 498 37.11 14.40 8.11
C THR A 498 35.65 14.69 7.77
N ILE A 499 34.93 13.65 7.34
CA ILE A 499 33.50 13.74 7.09
C ILE A 499 32.79 13.45 8.41
N PRO A 500 31.93 14.35 8.91
CA PRO A 500 31.38 14.25 10.25
C PRO A 500 30.20 13.29 10.28
N PHE A 501 30.34 12.05 9.82
CA PHE A 501 29.28 11.06 9.96
C PHE A 501 29.26 10.51 11.39
N VAL A 502 28.06 10.32 11.94
CA VAL A 502 27.87 9.66 13.24
C VAL A 502 28.36 8.20 13.13
N ASP A 503 29.07 7.73 14.16
CA ASP A 503 29.59 6.36 14.31
C ASP A 503 30.47 5.80 13.19
N LEU A 504 30.91 6.64 12.24
CA LEU A 504 31.74 6.23 11.11
C LEU A 504 33.03 7.05 11.03
N ASN A 505 34.16 6.37 10.82
CA ASN A 505 35.44 7.06 10.64
C ASN A 505 35.73 7.25 9.15
N VAL A 506 35.35 8.42 8.62
CA VAL A 506 35.45 8.72 7.19
C VAL A 506 36.35 9.93 6.93
N HIS A 507 37.28 9.76 6.00
CA HIS A 507 38.18 10.83 5.57
C HIS A 507 38.24 10.95 4.05
N ALA A 508 38.25 12.18 3.55
CA ALA A 508 38.47 12.48 2.14
C ALA A 508 39.83 13.15 1.95
N VAL A 509 40.66 12.61 1.05
CA VAL A 509 41.92 13.21 0.60
C VAL A 509 41.75 13.68 -0.83
N LYS A 510 41.98 14.97 -1.09
CA LYS A 510 41.81 15.53 -2.43
C LYS A 510 42.90 15.02 -3.38
N THR A 511 42.52 14.58 -4.58
CA THR A 511 43.43 14.17 -5.65
C THR A 511 43.29 15.09 -6.87
N SER A 512 44.10 14.87 -7.92
CA SER A 512 43.98 15.62 -9.18
C SER A 512 42.66 15.36 -9.92
N GLU A 513 42.07 14.18 -9.74
CA GLU A 513 40.89 13.72 -10.48
C GLU A 513 39.61 13.68 -9.63
N GLY A 514 39.72 13.85 -8.30
CA GLY A 514 38.58 13.81 -7.39
C GLY A 514 39.02 13.68 -5.94
N PHE A 515 38.57 12.62 -5.26
CA PHE A 515 38.92 12.33 -3.87
C PHE A 515 39.31 10.86 -3.68
N LYS A 516 40.18 10.61 -2.72
CA LYS A 516 40.40 9.29 -2.13
C LYS A 516 39.65 9.26 -0.80
N ILE A 517 38.59 8.46 -0.72
CA ILE A 517 37.77 8.31 0.47
C ILE A 517 38.29 7.10 1.27
N ASN A 518 38.71 7.32 2.50
CA ASN A 518 38.99 6.26 3.46
C ASN A 518 37.76 6.07 4.36
N LEU A 519 37.17 4.88 4.34
CA LEU A 519 36.05 4.46 5.17
C LEU A 519 36.53 3.29 6.03
N ASP A 520 36.67 3.51 7.34
CA ASP A 520 37.10 2.51 8.33
C ASP A 520 38.39 1.77 7.93
N GLY A 521 39.35 2.49 7.35
CA GLY A 521 40.64 1.95 6.93
C GLY A 521 40.68 1.39 5.51
N VAL A 522 39.56 1.34 4.80
CA VAL A 522 39.48 0.91 3.39
C VAL A 522 39.47 2.14 2.46
N ASP A 523 40.34 2.13 1.46
CA ASP A 523 40.49 3.23 0.51
C ASP A 523 39.65 3.03 -0.76
N TYR A 524 38.91 4.07 -1.15
CA TYR A 524 38.13 4.16 -2.38
C TYR A 524 38.61 5.34 -3.22
N THR A 525 38.95 5.07 -4.48
CA THR A 525 39.28 6.13 -5.44
C THR A 525 38.01 6.61 -6.11
N THR A 526 37.75 7.91 -6.04
CA THR A 526 36.50 8.52 -6.50
C THR A 526 36.74 9.73 -7.40
N SER A 527 36.00 9.81 -8.50
CA SER A 527 35.97 10.97 -9.40
C SER A 527 34.55 11.16 -9.96
N GLY A 528 34.24 12.33 -10.53
CA GLY A 528 32.92 12.61 -11.11
C GLY A 528 32.39 13.98 -10.71
N ASN A 529 31.06 14.12 -10.72
CA ASN A 529 30.35 15.33 -10.30
C ASN A 529 29.06 14.99 -9.54
N VAL A 530 28.60 15.98 -8.77
CA VAL A 530 27.30 15.98 -8.11
C VAL A 530 26.58 17.26 -8.53
N GLU A 531 25.47 17.12 -9.24
CA GLU A 531 24.70 18.25 -9.77
C GLU A 531 23.20 18.00 -9.53
N ASN A 532 22.50 18.99 -8.96
CA ASN A 532 21.05 18.94 -8.71
C ASN A 532 20.59 17.66 -7.99
N GLY A 533 21.35 17.20 -6.99
CA GLY A 533 21.03 15.98 -6.24
C GLY A 533 21.32 14.68 -6.99
N LEU A 534 21.99 14.71 -8.15
CA LEU A 534 22.42 13.52 -8.88
C LEU A 534 23.96 13.39 -8.83
N ALA A 535 24.44 12.31 -8.23
CA ALA A 535 25.84 11.90 -8.27
C ALA A 535 26.11 11.03 -9.51
N ASN A 536 27.02 11.48 -10.38
CA ASN A 536 27.59 10.67 -11.45
C ASN A 536 29.07 10.45 -11.16
N LEU A 537 29.37 9.38 -10.43
CA LEU A 537 30.71 9.09 -9.93
C LEU A 537 31.33 7.86 -10.61
N VAL A 538 32.64 7.78 -10.52
CA VAL A 538 33.42 6.57 -10.75
C VAL A 538 34.04 6.19 -9.41
N VAL A 539 33.68 5.03 -8.85
CA VAL A 539 34.20 4.50 -7.59
C VAL A 539 35.02 3.26 -7.89
N ASN A 540 36.33 3.29 -7.62
CA ASN A 540 37.28 2.21 -7.94
C ASN A 540 37.22 1.74 -9.41
N GLY A 541 36.93 2.67 -10.34
CA GLY A 541 36.82 2.39 -11.78
C GLY A 541 35.42 2.00 -12.24
N GLU A 542 34.46 1.78 -11.34
CA GLU A 542 33.08 1.46 -11.68
C GLU A 542 32.17 2.69 -11.69
N LYS A 543 31.30 2.79 -12.69
CA LYS A 543 30.34 3.90 -12.77
C LYS A 543 29.23 3.71 -11.74
N VAL A 544 29.03 4.72 -10.91
CA VAL A 544 28.00 4.80 -9.89
C VAL A 544 27.12 6.01 -10.18
N VAL A 545 25.81 5.77 -10.28
CA VAL A 545 24.80 6.83 -10.40
C VAL A 545 23.84 6.69 -9.22
N ALA A 546 23.70 7.74 -8.43
CA ALA A 546 22.87 7.76 -7.23
C ALA A 546 22.20 9.13 -7.07
N HIS A 547 20.99 9.15 -6.51
CA HIS A 547 20.37 10.39 -6.07
C HIS A 547 20.77 10.69 -4.64
N ILE A 548 20.90 11.97 -4.31
CA ILE A 548 21.33 12.47 -3.02
C ILE A 548 20.38 13.56 -2.59
N ASN A 549 19.89 13.46 -1.36
CA ASN A 549 19.25 14.54 -0.65
C ASN A 549 20.09 14.87 0.59
N GLN A 550 20.45 16.15 0.78
CA GLN A 550 21.28 16.58 1.89
C GLN A 550 20.57 17.69 2.66
N THR A 551 20.49 17.48 3.98
CA THR A 551 20.01 18.46 4.94
C THR A 551 21.18 18.91 5.82
N ASN A 552 20.91 19.74 6.85
CA ASN A 552 21.94 20.13 7.80
C ASN A 552 22.33 19.01 8.77
N SER A 553 21.46 18.02 8.98
CA SER A 553 21.65 16.96 9.97
C SER A 553 21.93 15.59 9.37
N HIS A 554 21.68 15.37 8.09
CA HIS A 554 21.93 14.07 7.45
C HIS A 554 22.09 14.17 5.93
N ILE A 555 22.68 13.13 5.33
CA ILE A 555 22.74 12.90 3.89
C ILE A 555 22.01 11.58 3.60
N THR A 556 20.98 11.64 2.76
CA THR A 556 20.31 10.46 2.22
C THR A 556 20.84 10.16 0.83
N VAL A 557 21.42 8.98 0.64
CA VAL A 557 21.86 8.46 -0.66
C VAL A 557 20.93 7.34 -1.11
N MET A 558 20.33 7.52 -2.27
CA MET A 558 19.46 6.54 -2.91
C MET A 558 20.23 5.94 -4.10
N TYR A 559 20.67 4.69 -3.92
CA TYR A 559 21.49 3.96 -4.87
C TYR A 559 20.87 2.60 -5.13
N LYS A 560 20.50 2.34 -6.39
CA LYS A 560 19.69 1.16 -6.76
C LYS A 560 18.36 1.21 -6.02
N ALA A 561 17.83 0.07 -5.58
CA ALA A 561 16.58 0.04 -4.81
C ALA A 561 16.77 0.40 -3.32
N GLN A 562 18.00 0.74 -2.88
CA GLN A 562 18.32 0.95 -1.48
C GLN A 562 18.50 2.44 -1.15
N GLN A 563 17.91 2.84 -0.02
CA GLN A 563 18.11 4.12 0.62
C GLN A 563 19.05 3.96 1.81
N THR A 564 20.07 4.82 1.90
CA THR A 564 21.02 4.88 3.02
C THR A 564 21.03 6.29 3.58
N VAL A 565 20.65 6.43 4.85
CA VAL A 565 20.65 7.71 5.58
C VAL A 565 21.89 7.75 6.47
N LEU A 566 22.66 8.84 6.37
CA LEU A 566 23.88 9.05 7.13
C LEU A 566 23.75 10.34 7.92
N GLU A 567 23.69 10.23 9.24
CA GLU A 567 23.60 11.38 10.13
C GLU A 567 24.94 12.13 10.21
N LEU A 568 24.84 13.45 10.33
CA LEU A 568 25.96 14.36 10.44
C LEU A 568 26.09 14.84 11.89
N ILE A 569 27.30 14.79 12.43
CA ILE A 569 27.66 15.42 13.69
C ILE A 569 27.58 16.94 13.50
N ASP A 570 26.57 17.57 14.08
CA ASP A 570 26.40 19.01 14.11
C ASP A 570 26.63 19.58 15.54
N LYS A 571 26.47 20.89 15.70
CA LYS A 571 26.64 21.58 16.99
C LYS A 571 25.54 21.24 18.03
N HIS A 572 24.48 20.55 17.62
CA HIS A 572 23.36 20.12 18.46
C HIS A 572 23.31 18.60 18.65
N TYR A 573 24.29 17.84 18.11
CA TYR A 573 24.39 16.41 18.35
C TYR A 573 24.62 16.15 19.84
N ILE A 574 23.61 15.55 20.48
CA ILE A 574 23.69 15.01 21.84
C ILE A 574 23.80 13.50 21.67
N SER A 575 24.87 12.88 22.17
CA SER A 575 25.02 11.43 22.08
C SER A 575 23.90 10.73 22.84
N GLU A 576 23.23 9.76 22.23
CA GLU A 576 22.15 8.96 22.86
C GLU A 576 22.62 8.13 24.08
N HIS A 577 23.91 8.13 24.40
CA HIS A 577 24.51 7.36 25.49
C HIS A 577 24.34 7.96 26.91
N GLU A 578 23.43 8.91 27.16
CA GLU A 578 23.24 9.50 28.50
C GLU A 578 21.91 9.16 29.20
N SER A 579 21.08 8.23 28.70
CA SER A 579 19.88 7.77 29.42
C SER A 579 19.64 6.26 29.25
N ASP A 580 20.04 5.48 30.26
CA ASP A 580 19.75 4.03 30.35
C ASP A 580 18.25 3.73 30.62
N ALA A 581 17.41 4.76 30.84
CA ALA A 581 15.96 4.62 30.83
C ALA A 581 15.43 4.85 29.40
N LEU A 582 14.95 3.80 28.73
CA LEU A 582 14.26 3.93 27.45
C LEU A 582 12.89 4.59 27.68
N PRO A 583 12.65 5.83 27.21
CA PRO A 583 11.33 6.45 27.30
C PRO A 583 10.33 5.70 26.41
N LEU A 584 9.07 5.64 26.83
CA LEU A 584 8.00 5.15 25.95
C LEU A 584 7.71 6.23 24.90
N ALA A 585 8.40 6.16 23.76
CA ALA A 585 8.27 7.10 22.66
C ALA A 585 7.30 6.60 21.58
N ALA A 586 6.71 7.53 20.83
CA ALA A 586 5.85 7.25 19.69
C ALA A 586 6.70 6.63 18.57
N PRO A 587 6.40 5.39 18.14
CA PRO A 587 7.15 4.73 17.08
C PRO A 587 6.79 5.25 15.68
N LEU A 588 5.82 6.16 15.59
CA LEU A 588 5.26 6.68 14.34
C LEU A 588 4.41 7.93 14.63
N ASN A 589 4.21 8.75 13.61
CA ASN A 589 3.28 9.88 13.68
C ASN A 589 1.84 9.37 13.74
N GLY A 590 1.04 9.82 14.70
CA GLY A 590 -0.32 9.32 14.90
C GLY A 590 -1.16 10.20 15.82
N THR A 591 -2.31 9.69 16.24
CA THR A 591 -3.16 10.31 17.26
C THR A 591 -3.23 9.42 18.49
N VAL A 592 -3.07 9.96 19.69
CA VAL A 592 -3.30 9.19 20.93
C VAL A 592 -4.78 8.87 21.03
N VAL A 593 -5.14 7.59 20.98
CA VAL A 593 -6.54 7.15 21.08
C VAL A 593 -6.94 7.00 22.54
N LYS A 594 -6.06 6.38 23.33
CA LYS A 594 -6.42 5.95 24.67
C LYS A 594 -5.23 5.74 25.59
N HIS A 595 -5.37 6.18 26.83
CA HIS A 595 -4.51 5.81 27.95
C HIS A 595 -5.06 4.55 28.62
N LEU A 596 -4.24 3.51 28.73
CA LEU A 596 -4.68 2.21 29.25
C LEU A 596 -4.42 2.04 30.75
N VAL A 597 -3.57 2.89 31.32
CA VAL A 597 -3.10 2.79 32.70
C VAL A 597 -3.20 4.16 33.38
N GLU A 598 -3.56 4.20 34.66
CA GLU A 598 -3.60 5.46 35.41
C GLU A 598 -2.19 5.87 35.84
N VAL A 599 -1.90 7.18 35.78
CA VAL A 599 -0.66 7.75 36.32
C VAL A 599 -0.51 7.38 37.80
N GLY A 600 0.67 6.89 38.18
CA GLY A 600 0.99 6.35 39.49
C GLY A 600 0.86 4.82 39.60
N SER A 601 0.38 4.14 38.56
CA SER A 601 0.31 2.67 38.54
C SER A 601 1.67 2.04 38.30
N THR A 602 1.93 0.93 38.97
CA THR A 602 3.06 0.05 38.65
C THR A 602 2.74 -0.74 37.39
N VAL A 603 3.65 -0.72 36.42
CA VAL A 603 3.56 -1.47 35.16
C VAL A 603 4.73 -2.44 35.07
N ALA A 604 4.48 -3.65 34.59
CA ALA A 604 5.53 -4.60 34.23
C ALA A 604 5.94 -4.38 32.77
N LYS A 605 7.18 -4.76 32.43
CA LYS A 605 7.66 -4.79 31.06
C LYS A 605 6.70 -5.61 30.19
N GLY A 606 6.23 -4.99 29.11
CA GLY A 606 5.27 -5.59 28.19
C GLY A 606 3.80 -5.27 28.50
N ASP A 607 3.48 -4.64 29.63
CA ASP A 607 2.12 -4.17 29.91
C ASP A 607 1.74 -3.05 28.93
N ALA A 608 0.50 -3.09 28.44
CA ALA A 608 -0.02 -2.10 27.51
C ALA A 608 -0.29 -0.76 28.22
N VAL A 609 0.31 0.33 27.73
CA VAL A 609 0.29 1.65 28.38
C VAL A 609 -0.54 2.67 27.61
N VAL A 610 -0.37 2.76 26.29
CA VAL A 610 -1.05 3.75 25.44
C VAL A 610 -1.40 3.15 24.09
N ILE A 611 -2.54 3.55 23.52
CA ILE A 611 -2.93 3.22 22.16
C ILE A 611 -2.82 4.46 21.31
N ILE A 612 -2.12 4.36 20.18
CA ILE A 612 -2.09 5.38 19.13
C ILE A 612 -2.77 4.85 17.86
N GLU A 613 -3.49 5.70 17.14
CA GLU A 613 -4.05 5.39 15.82
C GLU A 613 -3.27 6.15 14.77
N ALA A 614 -2.81 5.43 13.75
CA ALA A 614 -2.26 6.02 12.54
C ALA A 614 -2.70 5.19 11.34
N MET A 615 -3.05 5.88 10.25
CA MET A 615 -3.37 5.25 8.97
C MET A 615 -4.43 4.15 9.08
N LYS A 616 -5.44 4.39 9.94
CA LYS A 616 -6.56 3.48 10.28
C LYS A 616 -6.16 2.20 11.02
N MET A 617 -4.96 2.15 11.60
CA MET A 617 -4.51 1.05 12.44
C MET A 617 -4.20 1.55 13.85
N GLU A 618 -4.63 0.78 14.85
CA GLU A 618 -4.31 1.01 16.26
C GLU A 618 -3.03 0.27 16.63
N TYR A 619 -2.12 0.96 17.29
CA TYR A 619 -0.88 0.43 17.85
C TYR A 619 -0.93 0.54 19.36
N THR A 620 -0.88 -0.60 20.03
CA THR A 620 -0.74 -0.65 21.48
C THR A 620 0.74 -0.61 21.82
N LEU A 621 1.16 0.41 22.57
CA LEU A 621 2.53 0.56 23.01
C LEU A 621 2.66 0.06 24.45
N ASN A 622 3.69 -0.75 24.65
CA ASN A 622 3.90 -1.48 25.89
C ASN A 622 5.05 -0.88 26.70
N ALA A 623 5.00 -1.02 28.02
CA ALA A 623 6.05 -0.56 28.92
C ALA A 623 7.40 -1.23 28.55
N PRO A 624 8.49 -0.44 28.36
CA PRO A 624 9.78 -0.98 27.93
C PRO A 624 10.54 -1.72 29.06
N HIS A 625 10.22 -1.40 30.31
CA HIS A 625 10.80 -1.96 31.53
C HIS A 625 9.75 -1.93 32.65
N ASP A 626 10.04 -2.62 33.76
CA ASP A 626 9.23 -2.56 34.98
C ASP A 626 9.38 -1.18 35.63
N GLY A 627 8.29 -0.57 36.07
CA GLY A 627 8.36 0.76 36.69
C GLY A 627 7.02 1.33 37.13
N VAL A 628 7.03 2.62 37.48
CA VAL A 628 5.82 3.39 37.80
C VAL A 628 5.61 4.41 36.69
N LEU A 629 4.41 4.41 36.12
CA LEU A 629 4.00 5.41 35.13
C LEU A 629 3.86 6.78 35.80
N THR A 630 4.74 7.73 35.52
CA THR A 630 4.74 9.05 36.20
C THR A 630 3.97 10.12 35.46
N SER A 631 3.91 10.06 34.12
CA SER A 631 3.09 10.99 33.33
C SER A 631 2.87 10.52 31.89
N TYR A 632 1.77 10.98 31.30
CA TYR A 632 1.61 11.03 29.84
C TYR A 632 1.96 12.45 29.34
N CYS A 633 2.66 12.52 28.22
CA CYS A 633 3.08 13.79 27.62
C CYS A 633 2.04 14.38 26.66
N PHE A 634 1.06 13.58 26.24
CA PHE A 634 0.00 13.95 25.31
C PHE A 634 -1.35 13.49 25.85
N ALA A 635 -2.42 14.22 25.54
CA ALA A 635 -3.79 13.84 25.90
C ALA A 635 -4.43 12.93 24.84
N GLU A 636 -5.47 12.19 25.24
CA GLU A 636 -6.31 11.46 24.27
C GLU A 636 -6.91 12.44 23.24
N GLY A 637 -6.71 12.12 21.97
CA GLY A 637 -7.09 12.94 20.81
C GLY A 637 -5.98 13.85 20.28
N GLU A 638 -4.83 13.95 20.95
CA GLU A 638 -3.69 14.77 20.47
C GLU A 638 -2.83 14.04 19.43
N LEU A 639 -2.28 14.82 18.50
CA LEU A 639 -1.34 14.35 17.48
C LEU A 639 0.06 14.24 18.07
N VAL A 640 0.73 13.15 17.71
CA VAL A 640 2.11 12.84 18.12
C VAL A 640 2.95 12.58 16.88
N SER A 641 4.22 12.93 16.96
CA SER A 641 5.24 12.69 15.94
C SER A 641 6.13 11.51 16.34
N HIS A 642 6.75 10.85 15.37
CA HIS A 642 7.74 9.80 15.59
C HIS A 642 8.86 10.33 16.48
N GLY A 643 9.16 9.60 17.56
CA GLY A 643 10.16 9.96 18.55
C GLY A 643 9.61 10.83 19.69
N ASP A 644 8.39 11.35 19.59
CA ASP A 644 7.78 12.09 20.70
C ASP A 644 7.62 11.17 21.91
N MET A 645 8.09 11.62 23.06
CA MET A 645 7.92 10.89 24.32
C MET A 645 6.44 10.85 24.68
N LEU A 646 5.82 9.68 24.75
CA LEU A 646 4.39 9.51 25.04
C LEU A 646 4.12 9.38 26.53
N ALA A 647 4.96 8.61 27.21
CA ALA A 647 4.85 8.39 28.63
C ALA A 647 6.23 8.24 29.29
N ILE A 648 6.30 8.66 30.54
CA ILE A 648 7.49 8.50 31.39
C ILE A 648 7.20 7.36 32.36
N VAL A 649 8.03 6.32 32.28
CA VAL A 649 8.04 5.20 33.22
C VAL A 649 9.36 5.29 33.96
N GLU A 650 9.31 5.46 35.27
CA GLU A 650 10.49 5.53 36.13
C GLU A 650 10.66 4.20 36.87
N GLU A 651 11.91 3.78 37.06
CA GLU A 651 12.22 2.66 37.93
C GLU A 651 11.73 2.97 39.36
N PRO A 652 11.21 1.97 40.11
CA PRO A 652 10.81 2.20 41.49
C PRO A 652 12.02 2.69 42.30
N GLU A 653 11.89 3.82 43.02
CA GLU A 653 12.93 4.27 43.95
C GLU A 653 13.30 3.12 44.90
N ALA A 654 14.59 2.76 44.90
CA ALA A 654 15.14 1.61 45.64
C ALA A 654 15.15 1.79 47.17
#